data_AF-A0A414FWA0-F1
#
_entry.id   AF-A0A414FWA0-F1
#
_cell.length_a   1.000
_cell.length_b   1.000
_cell.length_c   1.000
_cell.angle_alpha   90.00
_cell.angle_beta   90.00
_cell.angle_gamma   90.00
#
_symmetry.space_group_name_H-M   'P 1'
#
loop_
_entity.id
_entity.type
_entity.pdbx_description
1 polymer ?
#
loop_
_entity_poly.entity_id
_entity_poly.type
_entity_poly.pdbx_seq_one_letter_code
_entity_poly.pdbx_strand_id
1 'polypeptide(L)'
;MKKLLSLPPNLVECFHDIMHADHKEWFCTSDPVGKKLGSGGGTAWLLNACREEEDKDAALGDWLAREKRILLHAGGQSRRLPGYAPSGKVLTPIPVFRWARGQKLTQDLLSLQLPLYEEIMERAPEGLRTLIASGDVYIRATEPLQEIPDVDVVCYGLWVDPELAKNHGVFVSSRREPEKLDFMLQKPSVEEMGQLMQDYLFLMDIGIWLLSDRAIELMVKRSTDKEGGVKFYDMYSEFGLALGAHPRIVDEELNSLKVAILPLPGGEFHHYGTSREMISSTLAVQNCVTDQRAIMHHKVKPHPAVFVQNAEMEFPLTADNAEVWVENSHVGRNWTLHSRNIITGVPRNDWALNVPEGVCIDVVPMGEQEFAARPYGFNDKFKGSLKEASTTYLGRPVTEWLTERGLTADEIRGCEDLQGAAIFPVTDSIEDLGTVLQWMTDGGQGEAGRAIWMKARKVSADEISAYANLRRLFAQREMFRKENWSLLARNQERSVFYQIDLQEAAGAYAKGGIALPEELPEGSPLLKRISDAMFRAKVCELEGKPEAKELEARAFGLMREGLTGTMDYRQQPKLSVYADQIVWGRSPVRIDIAGGWTDTPPYSLMEGGNVVNLAIELNGQPPLQVYVKPSKEYRITLRSIDLGAMEVVSTYEELQDYRKVGSPFSIPKAALVLAGFHPEFSTERFASLEAQLKAFGTGIEVTLLSAIPAGSGLGTSSILAATVLGALNDFCGLNWDKQGIGSRTLVLEQLLTTGGGWQDQYGGVLHGVKLLQTQPGWHQEPKVRWLPDYLFTSDEYRKCHLLYYTGITRTAKGILAEIVKGMFLNSNRHLHLLEQMKGHAMDMYDAILRNDFEETGRLIRKTWMQNQLLDEGTNPPAVQALTERIDDLCLGYKLPGAGGGGYLYMVAKEPDAAVRIRQILTEHRANDRARFVEMSLSNKGLEISRS
;
A
#
# COMPACT_ATOMS: atom_id res chain seq x y z
N MET A 1 0.01 -18.95 0.14
CA MET A 1 -0.49 -18.51 1.45
C MET A 1 -1.99 -18.40 1.36
N LYS A 2 -2.68 -19.31 2.03
CA LYS A 2 -4.14 -19.41 1.99
C LYS A 2 -4.81 -18.55 3.06
N LYS A 3 -5.96 -17.98 2.74
CA LYS A 3 -6.79 -17.17 3.64
C LYS A 3 -8.05 -17.95 4.01
N LEU A 4 -8.27 -18.12 5.30
CA LEU A 4 -9.37 -18.91 5.86
C LEU A 4 -10.31 -17.98 6.64
N LEU A 5 -11.59 -17.99 6.31
CA LEU A 5 -12.60 -17.13 6.93
C LEU A 5 -13.70 -17.96 7.61
N SER A 6 -13.97 -17.68 8.88
CA SER A 6 -15.25 -18.04 9.49
C SER A 6 -16.25 -16.93 9.16
N LEU A 7 -17.34 -17.26 8.46
CA LEU A 7 -18.36 -16.31 7.98
C LEU A 7 -19.77 -16.74 8.43
N PRO A 8 -20.77 -15.84 8.38
CA PRO A 8 -22.17 -16.23 8.52
C PRO A 8 -22.58 -17.28 7.46
N PRO A 9 -23.47 -18.25 7.79
CA PRO A 9 -23.80 -19.37 6.89
C PRO A 9 -24.25 -18.96 5.48
N ASN A 10 -25.10 -17.95 5.37
CA ASN A 10 -25.59 -17.44 4.09
C ASN A 10 -24.50 -16.79 3.23
N LEU A 11 -23.49 -16.19 3.86
CA LEU A 11 -22.39 -15.53 3.18
C LEU A 11 -21.43 -16.56 2.58
N VAL A 12 -21.22 -17.70 3.22
CA VAL A 12 -20.35 -18.78 2.71
C VAL A 12 -20.73 -19.18 1.29
N GLU A 13 -22.03 -19.35 1.01
CA GLU A 13 -22.53 -19.79 -0.30
C GLU A 13 -22.33 -18.78 -1.44
N CYS A 14 -22.10 -17.50 -1.11
CA CYS A 14 -22.04 -16.43 -2.10
C CYS A 14 -20.77 -15.57 -2.05
N PHE A 15 -19.90 -15.78 -1.05
CA PHE A 15 -18.69 -15.00 -0.82
C PHE A 15 -17.81 -14.91 -2.07
N HIS A 16 -17.51 -16.05 -2.70
CA HIS A 16 -16.65 -16.11 -3.89
C HIS A 16 -17.23 -15.32 -5.07
N ASP A 17 -18.54 -15.36 -5.26
CA ASP A 17 -19.18 -14.65 -6.36
C ASP A 17 -19.23 -13.14 -6.12
N ILE A 18 -19.60 -12.71 -4.90
CA ILE A 18 -19.78 -11.29 -4.57
C ILE A 18 -18.44 -10.57 -4.42
N MET A 19 -17.40 -11.26 -3.92
CA MET A 19 -16.07 -10.71 -3.73
C MET A 19 -15.15 -10.99 -4.93
N HIS A 20 -15.59 -11.78 -5.91
CA HIS A 20 -14.76 -12.27 -7.01
C HIS A 20 -13.46 -12.93 -6.52
N ALA A 21 -13.55 -13.69 -5.42
CA ALA A 21 -12.40 -14.27 -4.72
C ALA A 21 -12.04 -15.66 -5.26
N ASP A 22 -10.76 -15.90 -5.55
CA ASP A 22 -10.27 -17.19 -6.04
C ASP A 22 -10.38 -18.28 -4.95
N HIS A 23 -11.05 -19.40 -5.28
CA HIS A 23 -11.18 -20.59 -4.43
C HIS A 23 -9.84 -21.21 -4.03
N LYS A 24 -8.76 -20.97 -4.80
CA LYS A 24 -7.43 -21.43 -4.43
C LYS A 24 -6.82 -20.63 -3.29
N GLU A 25 -7.08 -19.32 -3.26
CA GLU A 25 -6.52 -18.43 -2.25
C GLU A 25 -7.41 -18.32 -1.01
N TRP A 26 -8.72 -18.46 -1.20
CA TRP A 26 -9.73 -18.24 -0.17
C TRP A 26 -10.50 -19.51 0.14
N PHE A 27 -10.64 -19.80 1.42
CA PHE A 27 -11.57 -20.81 1.92
C PHE A 27 -12.44 -20.18 3.01
N CYS A 28 -13.76 -20.36 2.92
CA CYS A 28 -14.67 -19.88 3.94
C CYS A 28 -15.64 -20.97 4.39
N THR A 29 -15.95 -20.99 5.68
CA THR A 29 -17.01 -21.84 6.22
C THR A 29 -17.73 -21.12 7.35
N SER A 30 -18.78 -21.74 7.88
CA SER A 30 -19.50 -21.27 9.05
C SER A 30 -19.45 -22.32 10.16
N ASP A 31 -19.64 -21.88 11.41
CA ASP A 31 -19.86 -22.79 12.52
C ASP A 31 -21.10 -23.67 12.24
N PRO A 32 -21.12 -24.94 12.66
CA PRO A 32 -22.27 -25.82 12.47
C PRO A 32 -23.55 -25.21 13.02
N VAL A 33 -24.64 -25.28 12.25
CA VAL A 33 -25.93 -24.68 12.62
C VAL A 33 -26.37 -25.15 14.01
N GLY A 34 -26.66 -24.20 14.90
CA GLY A 34 -27.11 -24.46 16.27
C GLY A 34 -26.02 -24.86 17.27
N LYS A 35 -24.74 -24.93 16.86
CA LYS A 35 -23.61 -25.11 17.77
C LYS A 35 -22.80 -23.82 17.89
N LYS A 36 -22.33 -23.54 19.10
CA LYS A 36 -21.34 -22.49 19.36
C LYS A 36 -20.01 -23.20 19.63
N LEU A 37 -18.99 -22.96 18.81
CA LEU A 37 -17.71 -23.67 18.94
C LEU A 37 -16.64 -22.90 19.72
N GLY A 38 -16.84 -21.60 19.98
CA GLY A 38 -15.79 -20.74 20.55
C GLY A 38 -14.67 -20.48 19.53
N SER A 39 -13.75 -19.56 19.80
CA SER A 39 -12.71 -19.20 18.83
C SER A 39 -11.70 -20.33 18.59
N GLY A 40 -11.40 -21.15 19.59
CA GLY A 40 -10.48 -22.30 19.46
C GLY A 40 -11.14 -23.49 18.75
N GLY A 41 -12.41 -23.77 19.07
CA GLY A 41 -13.20 -24.78 18.37
C GLY A 41 -13.50 -24.37 16.93
N GLY A 42 -13.86 -23.11 16.68
CA GLY A 42 -14.06 -22.56 15.34
C GLY A 42 -12.79 -22.62 14.49
N THR A 43 -11.62 -22.39 15.09
CA THR A 43 -10.32 -22.56 14.40
C THR A 43 -10.13 -24.02 13.98
N ALA A 44 -10.35 -24.97 14.90
CA ALA A 44 -10.21 -26.40 14.61
C ALA A 44 -11.19 -26.87 13.51
N TRP A 45 -12.43 -26.39 13.56
CA TRP A 45 -13.46 -26.65 12.54
C TRP A 45 -13.04 -26.14 11.17
N LEU A 46 -12.63 -24.87 11.08
CA LEU A 46 -12.25 -24.23 9.83
C LEU A 46 -11.02 -24.88 9.19
N LEU A 47 -10.00 -25.22 10.00
CA LEU A 47 -8.82 -25.95 9.52
C LEU A 47 -9.19 -27.36 9.03
N ASN A 48 -10.00 -28.11 9.78
CA ASN A 48 -10.39 -29.46 9.39
C ASN A 48 -11.24 -29.45 8.12
N ALA A 49 -12.19 -28.53 7.99
CA ALA A 49 -13.02 -28.40 6.80
C ALA A 49 -12.19 -28.05 5.55
N CYS A 50 -11.22 -27.15 5.69
CA CYS A 50 -10.31 -26.80 4.59
C CYS A 50 -9.44 -27.99 4.17
N ARG A 51 -8.89 -28.70 5.16
CA ARG A 51 -8.10 -29.93 4.93
C ARG A 51 -8.93 -30.99 4.23
N GLU A 52 -10.17 -31.23 4.65
CA GLU A 52 -11.06 -32.23 4.02
C GLU A 52 -11.40 -31.90 2.56
N GLU A 53 -11.51 -30.61 2.21
CA GLU A 53 -11.73 -30.18 0.83
C GLU A 53 -10.48 -30.37 -0.04
N GLU A 54 -9.28 -30.08 0.49
CA GLU A 54 -8.04 -30.18 -0.27
C GLU A 54 -7.46 -31.60 -0.33
N ASP A 55 -7.41 -32.28 0.80
CA ASP A 55 -6.75 -33.58 0.98
C ASP A 55 -7.25 -34.27 2.26
N LYS A 56 -8.36 -34.99 2.11
CA LYS A 56 -9.05 -35.68 3.21
C LYS A 56 -8.19 -36.70 3.96
N ASP A 57 -7.23 -37.31 3.27
CA ASP A 57 -6.40 -38.39 3.82
C ASP A 57 -5.10 -37.87 4.48
N ALA A 58 -4.75 -36.60 4.29
CA ALA A 58 -3.56 -36.00 4.88
C ALA A 58 -3.67 -35.86 6.41
N ALA A 59 -2.61 -36.23 7.13
CA ALA A 59 -2.48 -35.89 8.55
C ALA A 59 -2.44 -34.36 8.72
N LEU A 60 -2.98 -33.86 9.85
CA LEU A 60 -3.08 -32.42 10.10
C LEU A 60 -1.70 -31.73 10.05
N GLY A 61 -0.68 -32.28 10.73
CA GLY A 61 0.68 -31.73 10.71
C GLY A 61 1.30 -31.68 9.30
N ASP A 62 1.18 -32.77 8.54
CA ASP A 62 1.70 -32.83 7.16
C ASP A 62 0.99 -31.83 6.25
N TRP A 63 -0.31 -31.59 6.47
CA TRP A 63 -1.07 -30.59 5.73
C TRP A 63 -0.69 -29.16 6.15
N LEU A 64 -0.56 -28.89 7.45
CA LEU A 64 -0.15 -27.60 7.97
C LEU A 64 1.22 -27.18 7.43
N ALA A 65 2.16 -28.12 7.34
CA ALA A 65 3.52 -27.88 6.86
C ALA A 65 3.62 -27.45 5.39
N ARG A 66 2.56 -27.63 4.58
CA ARG A 66 2.59 -27.32 3.13
C ARG A 66 2.71 -25.83 2.82
N GLU A 67 2.08 -24.97 3.63
CA GLU A 67 2.10 -23.52 3.40
C GLU A 67 1.68 -22.70 4.63
N LYS A 68 1.95 -21.39 4.58
CA LYS A 68 1.47 -20.41 5.55
C LYS A 68 -0.02 -20.09 5.36
N ARG A 69 -0.73 -19.80 6.45
CA ARG A 69 -2.18 -19.53 6.49
C ARG A 69 -2.53 -18.34 7.37
N ILE A 70 -3.51 -17.54 6.93
CA ILE A 70 -4.13 -16.46 7.71
C ILE A 70 -5.58 -16.85 7.96
N LEU A 71 -6.02 -16.80 9.22
CA LEU A 71 -7.33 -17.26 9.65
C LEU A 71 -8.06 -16.14 10.38
N LEU A 72 -9.18 -15.66 9.83
CA LEU A 72 -9.98 -14.59 10.43
C LEU A 72 -11.33 -15.12 10.93
N HIS A 73 -11.63 -14.83 12.20
CA HIS A 73 -12.92 -15.13 12.81
C HIS A 73 -13.92 -14.00 12.60
N ALA A 74 -14.90 -14.21 11.71
CA ALA A 74 -15.90 -13.20 11.35
C ALA A 74 -17.36 -13.71 11.36
N GLY A 75 -17.59 -14.98 11.70
CA GLY A 75 -18.90 -15.65 11.62
C GLY A 75 -19.82 -15.44 12.82
N GLY A 76 -19.50 -14.53 13.74
CA GLY A 76 -20.35 -14.27 14.90
C GLY A 76 -21.71 -13.67 14.52
N GLN A 77 -22.74 -13.93 15.34
CA GLN A 77 -24.12 -13.43 15.15
C GLN A 77 -24.25 -11.89 15.02
N SER A 78 -23.20 -11.13 15.37
CA SER A 78 -23.13 -9.68 15.16
C SER A 78 -24.33 -8.89 15.71
N ARG A 79 -24.89 -9.35 16.82
CA ARG A 79 -26.10 -8.81 17.49
C ARG A 79 -26.09 -7.30 17.74
N ARG A 80 -24.90 -6.72 17.97
CA ARG A 80 -24.71 -5.29 18.29
C ARG A 80 -24.39 -4.40 17.09
N LEU A 81 -24.31 -4.99 15.89
CA LEU A 81 -24.24 -4.28 14.62
C LEU A 81 -25.21 -4.94 13.62
N PRO A 82 -26.53 -4.83 13.84
CA PRO A 82 -27.51 -5.58 13.07
C PRO A 82 -27.40 -5.37 11.56
N GLY A 83 -27.24 -4.12 11.09
CA GLY A 83 -27.22 -3.79 9.66
C GLY A 83 -26.15 -4.51 8.83
N TYR A 84 -25.07 -4.96 9.47
CA TYR A 84 -23.99 -5.73 8.82
C TYR A 84 -23.93 -7.19 9.26
N ALA A 85 -24.85 -7.65 10.11
CA ALA A 85 -24.91 -9.06 10.52
C ALA A 85 -25.12 -10.03 9.33
N PRO A 86 -26.00 -9.76 8.35
CA PRO A 86 -26.21 -10.68 7.23
C PRO A 86 -25.04 -10.75 6.26
N SER A 87 -24.34 -9.62 6.00
CA SER A 87 -23.17 -9.58 5.11
C SER A 87 -21.85 -9.87 5.81
N GLY A 88 -21.86 -10.02 7.14
CA GLY A 88 -20.66 -10.16 7.96
C GLY A 88 -19.95 -8.81 8.20
N LYS A 89 -19.44 -8.61 9.43
CA LYS A 89 -18.71 -7.39 9.83
C LYS A 89 -17.45 -7.13 8.99
N VAL A 90 -16.79 -8.20 8.55
CA VAL A 90 -15.58 -8.10 7.72
C VAL A 90 -15.84 -7.45 6.37
N LEU A 91 -17.08 -7.52 5.86
CA LEU A 91 -17.49 -6.90 4.61
C LEU A 91 -18.22 -5.55 4.82
N THR A 92 -18.09 -4.97 6.02
CA THR A 92 -18.56 -3.60 6.28
C THR A 92 -17.74 -2.63 5.41
N PRO A 93 -18.38 -1.86 4.51
CA PRO A 93 -17.68 -0.89 3.67
C PRO A 93 -17.03 0.20 4.52
N ILE A 94 -15.79 0.55 4.21
CA ILE A 94 -15.06 1.60 4.93
C ILE A 94 -14.75 2.76 3.98
N PRO A 95 -15.12 4.01 4.32
CA PRO A 95 -14.81 5.16 3.49
C PRO A 95 -13.29 5.34 3.28
N VAL A 96 -12.90 5.80 2.10
CA VAL A 96 -11.51 6.16 1.81
C VAL A 96 -11.01 7.24 2.76
N PHE A 97 -9.82 7.06 3.32
CA PHE A 97 -9.19 7.98 4.24
C PHE A 97 -8.63 9.20 3.50
N ARG A 98 -8.95 10.41 3.97
CA ARG A 98 -8.57 11.67 3.30
C ARG A 98 -7.06 11.92 3.23
N TRP A 99 -6.29 11.27 4.10
CA TRP A 99 -4.84 11.40 4.20
C TRP A 99 -4.10 10.28 3.46
N ALA A 100 -4.80 9.24 2.99
CA ALA A 100 -4.21 8.11 2.28
C ALA A 100 -4.39 8.25 0.76
N ARG A 101 -3.44 7.68 -0.01
CA ARG A 101 -3.51 7.61 -1.47
C ARG A 101 -3.57 6.17 -1.94
N GLY A 102 -4.21 5.95 -3.08
CA GLY A 102 -4.36 4.63 -3.69
C GLY A 102 -5.30 3.71 -2.93
N GLN A 103 -6.18 4.24 -2.09
CA GLN A 103 -7.25 3.44 -1.49
C GLN A 103 -8.39 3.19 -2.47
N LYS A 104 -9.06 2.05 -2.32
CA LYS A 104 -10.16 1.63 -3.20
C LYS A 104 -11.48 2.17 -2.72
N LEU A 105 -12.37 2.58 -3.62
CA LEU A 105 -13.73 2.99 -3.22
C LEU A 105 -14.56 1.80 -2.74
N THR A 106 -14.17 0.60 -3.19
CA THR A 106 -14.80 -0.67 -2.87
C THR A 106 -14.31 -1.30 -1.58
N GLN A 107 -13.35 -0.67 -0.89
CA GLN A 107 -12.70 -1.25 0.29
C GLN A 107 -13.70 -1.51 1.44
N ASP A 108 -13.44 -2.60 2.13
CA ASP A 108 -14.12 -3.04 3.34
C ASP A 108 -13.11 -3.32 4.46
N LEU A 109 -13.62 -3.68 5.64
CA LEU A 109 -12.80 -3.97 6.80
C LEU A 109 -11.77 -5.08 6.53
N LEU A 110 -12.17 -6.15 5.83
CA LEU A 110 -11.29 -7.25 5.45
C LEU A 110 -10.09 -6.76 4.62
N SER A 111 -10.36 -5.99 3.57
CA SER A 111 -9.33 -5.48 2.65
C SER A 111 -8.34 -4.53 3.33
N LEU A 112 -8.74 -3.88 4.43
CA LEU A 112 -7.87 -3.02 5.23
C LEU A 112 -7.04 -3.81 6.27
N GLN A 113 -7.55 -4.94 6.76
CA GLN A 113 -6.87 -5.80 7.74
C GLN A 113 -5.76 -6.64 7.11
N LEU A 114 -6.02 -7.25 5.95
CA LEU A 114 -5.13 -8.23 5.33
C LEU A 114 -3.68 -7.78 5.12
N PRO A 115 -3.39 -6.54 4.65
CA PRO A 115 -2.01 -6.15 4.36
C PRO A 115 -1.08 -6.28 5.57
N LEU A 116 -1.55 -5.90 6.76
CA LEU A 116 -0.77 -6.06 7.99
C LEU A 116 -0.55 -7.54 8.34
N TYR A 117 -1.56 -8.38 8.15
CA TYR A 117 -1.46 -9.81 8.47
C TYR A 117 -0.54 -10.55 7.49
N GLU A 118 -0.58 -10.17 6.20
CA GLU A 118 0.36 -10.67 5.20
C GLU A 118 1.80 -10.24 5.53
N GLU A 119 2.02 -8.98 5.91
CA GLU A 119 3.35 -8.49 6.32
C GLU A 119 3.89 -9.25 7.55
N ILE A 120 3.05 -9.46 8.57
CA ILE A 120 3.42 -10.26 9.76
C ILE A 120 3.80 -11.68 9.34
N MET A 121 3.01 -12.32 8.46
CA MET A 121 3.26 -13.69 8.02
C MET A 121 4.48 -13.82 7.11
N GLU A 122 4.81 -12.82 6.31
CA GLU A 122 6.05 -12.78 5.53
C GLU A 122 7.29 -12.75 6.44
N ARG A 123 7.21 -12.04 7.57
CA ARG A 123 8.29 -11.96 8.58
C ARG A 123 8.35 -13.16 9.53
N ALA A 124 7.29 -13.96 9.61
CA ALA A 124 7.22 -15.09 10.53
C ALA A 124 8.27 -16.18 10.18
N PRO A 125 8.96 -16.78 11.17
CA PRO A 125 9.80 -17.96 10.99
C PRO A 125 9.09 -19.12 10.29
N GLU A 126 9.85 -20.05 9.71
CA GLU A 126 9.29 -21.20 8.97
C GLU A 126 8.40 -22.11 9.85
N GLY A 127 8.69 -22.18 11.15
CA GLY A 127 7.91 -22.94 12.12
C GLY A 127 6.56 -22.32 12.50
N LEU A 128 6.36 -21.01 12.25
CA LEU A 128 5.11 -20.28 12.53
C LEU A 128 4.29 -20.14 11.24
N ARG A 129 3.37 -21.10 11.05
CA ARG A 129 2.61 -21.22 9.78
C ARG A 129 1.17 -20.76 9.85
N THR A 130 0.62 -20.48 11.04
CA THR A 130 -0.79 -20.09 11.20
C THR A 130 -0.93 -18.78 11.95
N LEU A 131 -1.51 -17.76 11.31
CA LEU A 131 -1.97 -16.53 11.97
C LEU A 131 -3.46 -16.63 12.24
N ILE A 132 -3.89 -16.37 13.47
CA ILE A 132 -5.30 -16.26 13.84
C ILE A 132 -5.58 -14.81 14.24
N ALA A 133 -6.62 -14.21 13.63
CA ALA A 133 -7.05 -12.84 13.89
C ALA A 133 -8.56 -12.68 14.09
N SER A 134 -8.96 -11.60 14.78
CA SER A 134 -10.37 -11.18 14.81
C SER A 134 -10.77 -10.45 13.52
N GLY A 135 -11.98 -10.73 13.02
CA GLY A 135 -12.53 -10.05 11.86
C GLY A 135 -13.15 -8.68 12.15
N ASP A 136 -13.36 -8.30 13.41
CA ASP A 136 -14.05 -7.05 13.78
C ASP A 136 -13.15 -5.95 14.37
N VAL A 137 -11.84 -6.05 14.16
CA VAL A 137 -10.86 -5.07 14.62
C VAL A 137 -9.96 -4.63 13.48
N TYR A 138 -9.85 -3.34 13.23
CA TYR A 138 -8.82 -2.79 12.35
C TYR A 138 -7.61 -2.35 13.17
N ILE A 139 -6.43 -2.85 12.79
CA ILE A 139 -5.17 -2.57 13.48
C ILE A 139 -4.24 -1.85 12.51
N ARG A 140 -3.60 -0.77 12.96
CA ARG A 140 -2.61 -0.03 12.18
C ARG A 140 -1.28 -0.06 12.92
N ALA A 141 -0.20 -0.44 12.22
CA ALA A 141 1.16 -0.22 12.69
C ALA A 141 1.67 1.09 12.08
N THR A 142 2.09 2.05 12.91
CA THR A 142 2.66 3.32 12.43
C THR A 142 4.19 3.30 12.38
N GLU A 143 4.78 2.25 12.94
CA GLU A 143 6.22 2.01 12.96
C GLU A 143 6.53 0.62 12.38
N PRO A 144 7.77 0.37 11.90
CA PRO A 144 8.16 -0.93 11.35
C PRO A 144 7.94 -2.08 12.35
N LEU A 145 7.47 -3.22 11.83
CA LEU A 145 7.30 -4.43 12.64
C LEU A 145 8.65 -4.93 13.18
N GLN A 146 8.61 -5.46 14.41
CA GLN A 146 9.76 -6.09 15.05
C GLN A 146 10.07 -7.47 14.44
N GLU A 147 11.26 -7.99 14.74
CA GLU A 147 11.63 -9.36 14.40
C GLU A 147 10.78 -10.35 15.21
N ILE A 148 10.35 -11.44 14.57
CA ILE A 148 9.45 -12.42 15.18
C ILE A 148 10.28 -13.59 15.70
N PRO A 149 10.26 -13.88 17.01
CA PRO A 149 11.07 -14.95 17.59
C PRO A 149 10.56 -16.33 17.17
N ASP A 150 11.48 -17.28 17.02
CA ASP A 150 11.17 -18.67 16.68
C ASP A 150 10.73 -19.45 17.94
N VAL A 151 9.44 -19.35 18.26
CA VAL A 151 8.77 -20.00 19.41
C VAL A 151 7.47 -20.67 18.99
N ASP A 152 6.80 -21.42 19.88
CA ASP A 152 5.59 -22.14 19.53
C ASP A 152 4.36 -21.22 19.32
N VAL A 153 4.27 -20.12 20.09
CA VAL A 153 3.18 -19.13 20.02
C VAL A 153 3.76 -17.71 20.16
N VAL A 154 3.36 -16.80 19.29
CA VAL A 154 3.64 -15.36 19.41
C VAL A 154 2.33 -14.59 19.49
N CYS A 155 2.13 -13.83 20.56
CA CYS A 155 0.95 -12.99 20.73
C CYS A 155 1.34 -11.52 20.55
N TYR A 156 0.61 -10.81 19.68
CA TYR A 156 0.75 -9.37 19.58
C TYR A 156 -0.15 -8.65 20.57
N GLY A 157 0.33 -7.53 21.09
CA GLY A 157 -0.50 -6.67 21.91
C GLY A 157 -0.08 -5.20 21.89
N LEU A 158 -0.81 -4.38 22.63
CA LEU A 158 -0.58 -2.95 22.74
C LEU A 158 -0.36 -2.50 24.17
N TRP A 159 0.53 -1.54 24.33
CA TRP A 159 0.66 -0.79 25.57
C TRP A 159 -0.52 0.19 25.68
N VAL A 160 -1.41 -0.07 26.62
CA VAL A 160 -2.57 0.78 26.88
C VAL A 160 -2.73 1.03 28.38
N ASP A 161 -3.51 2.06 28.71
CA ASP A 161 -3.91 2.30 30.10
C ASP A 161 -4.78 1.14 30.63
N PRO A 162 -4.62 0.74 31.91
CA PRO A 162 -5.44 -0.30 32.54
C PRO A 162 -6.96 -0.11 32.35
N GLU A 163 -7.45 1.12 32.25
CA GLU A 163 -8.87 1.41 32.05
C GLU A 163 -9.40 0.91 30.69
N LEU A 164 -8.54 0.91 29.66
CA LEU A 164 -8.85 0.33 28.35
C LEU A 164 -8.72 -1.20 28.38
N ALA A 165 -7.69 -1.72 29.07
CA ALA A 165 -7.37 -3.13 29.12
C ALA A 165 -8.46 -4.00 29.80
N LYS A 166 -9.25 -3.43 30.74
CA LYS A 166 -10.25 -4.18 31.53
C LYS A 166 -11.32 -4.93 30.72
N ASN A 167 -11.55 -4.52 29.47
CA ASN A 167 -12.54 -5.15 28.59
C ASN A 167 -11.94 -6.25 27.68
N HIS A 168 -10.63 -6.45 27.73
CA HIS A 168 -9.87 -7.28 26.80
C HIS A 168 -9.05 -8.37 27.54
N GLY A 169 -8.44 -9.27 26.76
CA GLY A 169 -7.37 -10.13 27.27
C GLY A 169 -6.13 -9.29 27.57
N VAL A 170 -5.37 -9.66 28.59
CA VAL A 170 -4.15 -8.96 28.98
C VAL A 170 -3.04 -9.98 29.16
N PHE A 171 -1.98 -9.85 28.37
CA PHE A 171 -0.75 -10.60 28.54
C PHE A 171 0.09 -9.96 29.64
N VAL A 172 0.59 -10.80 30.54
CA VAL A 172 1.38 -10.37 31.69
C VAL A 172 2.78 -10.92 31.54
N SER A 173 3.78 -10.05 31.57
CA SER A 173 5.20 -10.43 31.55
C SER A 173 5.96 -9.80 32.71
N SER A 174 7.00 -10.51 33.18
CA SER A 174 7.87 -9.98 34.21
C SER A 174 8.66 -8.80 33.67
N ARG A 175 8.91 -7.77 34.51
CA ARG A 175 9.80 -6.66 34.15
C ARG A 175 11.23 -7.10 33.79
N ARG A 176 11.65 -8.32 34.15
CA ARG A 176 12.97 -8.88 33.80
C ARG A 176 13.00 -9.54 32.42
N GLU A 177 11.88 -10.11 31.99
CA GLU A 177 11.73 -10.83 30.71
C GLU A 177 10.46 -10.31 30.00
N PRO A 178 10.47 -9.06 29.49
CA PRO A 178 9.27 -8.39 29.01
C PRO A 178 8.66 -9.03 27.75
N GLU A 179 9.47 -9.75 26.97
CA GLU A 179 9.09 -10.41 25.71
C GLU A 179 8.54 -11.83 25.90
N LYS A 180 8.56 -12.36 27.12
CA LYS A 180 8.11 -13.72 27.42
C LYS A 180 6.82 -13.66 28.24
N LEU A 181 5.84 -14.46 27.83
CA LEU A 181 4.58 -14.54 28.57
C LEU A 181 4.82 -15.22 29.94
N ASP A 182 4.46 -14.54 31.02
CA ASP A 182 4.39 -15.16 32.32
C ASP A 182 3.02 -15.85 32.50
N PHE A 183 1.93 -15.08 32.35
CA PHE A 183 0.56 -15.60 32.31
C PHE A 183 -0.39 -14.62 31.61
N MET A 184 -1.60 -15.08 31.30
CA MET A 184 -2.67 -14.25 30.72
C MET A 184 -3.77 -13.99 31.75
N LEU A 185 -4.41 -12.82 31.66
CA LEU A 185 -5.63 -12.46 32.37
C LEU A 185 -6.75 -12.20 31.35
N GLN A 186 -7.99 -12.57 31.68
CA GLN A 186 -9.13 -12.31 30.83
C GLN A 186 -10.07 -11.30 31.51
N LYS A 187 -10.19 -10.10 30.92
CA LYS A 187 -11.01 -9.00 31.42
C LYS A 187 -10.75 -8.69 32.91
N PRO A 188 -9.48 -8.47 33.30
CA PRO A 188 -9.13 -8.21 34.68
C PRO A 188 -9.72 -6.87 35.17
N SER A 189 -9.91 -6.75 36.47
CA SER A 189 -10.28 -5.46 37.05
C SER A 189 -9.07 -4.52 37.12
N VAL A 190 -9.33 -3.20 37.15
CA VAL A 190 -8.27 -2.19 37.31
C VAL A 190 -7.52 -2.38 38.64
N GLU A 191 -8.22 -2.82 39.69
CA GLU A 191 -7.63 -3.12 40.99
C GLU A 191 -6.67 -4.32 40.94
N GLU A 192 -7.05 -5.39 40.24
CA GLU A 192 -6.23 -6.59 40.05
C GLU A 192 -4.93 -6.24 39.29
N MET A 193 -5.05 -5.49 38.20
CA MET A 193 -3.88 -5.00 37.46
C MET A 193 -3.00 -4.12 38.34
N GLY A 194 -3.61 -3.19 39.10
CA GLY A 194 -2.89 -2.28 40.00
C GLY A 194 -2.03 -2.99 41.06
N GLN A 195 -2.49 -4.12 41.59
CA GLN A 195 -1.71 -4.93 42.54
C GLN A 195 -0.48 -5.58 41.90
N LEU A 196 -0.59 -5.97 40.62
CA LEU A 196 0.46 -6.66 39.88
C LEU A 196 1.46 -5.70 39.20
N MET A 197 1.13 -4.42 39.03
CA MET A 197 1.96 -3.40 38.33
C MET A 197 3.37 -3.21 38.87
N GLN A 198 3.65 -3.55 40.13
CA GLN A 198 4.98 -3.41 40.70
C GLN A 198 6.00 -4.34 40.03
N ASP A 199 5.61 -5.60 39.82
CA ASP A 199 6.51 -6.65 39.33
C ASP A 199 6.31 -6.97 37.84
N TYR A 200 5.15 -6.59 37.29
CA TYR A 200 4.70 -6.99 35.97
C TYR A 200 4.45 -5.83 35.00
N LEU A 201 4.50 -6.17 33.72
CA LEU A 201 4.09 -5.35 32.59
C LEU A 201 2.83 -5.95 31.96
N PHE A 202 1.94 -5.10 31.45
CA PHE A 202 0.67 -5.49 30.85
C PHE A 202 0.62 -5.08 29.40
N LEU A 203 0.33 -6.05 28.54
CA LEU A 203 0.11 -5.83 27.13
C LEU A 203 -1.32 -6.26 26.79
N MET A 204 -2.14 -5.33 26.29
CA MET A 204 -3.51 -5.66 25.89
C MET A 204 -3.48 -6.50 24.62
N ASP A 205 -4.19 -7.63 24.65
CA ASP A 205 -4.36 -8.50 23.50
C ASP A 205 -5.16 -7.79 22.39
N ILE A 206 -4.57 -7.72 21.21
CA ILE A 206 -5.23 -7.16 20.02
C ILE A 206 -5.85 -8.24 19.13
N GLY A 207 -5.76 -9.50 19.55
CA GLY A 207 -6.33 -10.63 18.83
C GLY A 207 -5.57 -10.98 17.56
N ILE A 208 -4.24 -10.84 17.53
CA ILE A 208 -3.36 -11.40 16.49
C ILE A 208 -2.39 -12.39 17.14
N TRP A 209 -2.51 -13.65 16.76
CA TRP A 209 -1.74 -14.76 17.34
C TRP A 209 -1.08 -15.55 16.21
N LEU A 210 0.24 -15.75 16.27
CA LEU A 210 0.98 -16.67 15.41
C LEU A 210 1.19 -17.98 16.16
N LEU A 211 0.89 -19.10 15.50
CA LEU A 211 0.99 -20.42 16.08
C LEU A 211 1.81 -21.34 15.17
N SER A 212 2.65 -22.12 15.83
CA SER A 212 3.33 -23.27 15.24
C SER A 212 2.36 -24.42 14.97
N ASP A 213 2.76 -25.35 14.11
CA ASP A 213 1.97 -26.55 13.82
C ASP A 213 1.68 -27.36 15.09
N ARG A 214 2.66 -27.47 15.99
CA ARG A 214 2.50 -28.13 17.31
C ARG A 214 1.44 -27.44 18.17
N ALA A 215 1.44 -26.11 18.23
CA ALA A 215 0.45 -25.36 19.01
C ALA A 215 -0.96 -25.55 18.43
N ILE A 216 -1.09 -25.58 17.10
CA ILE A 216 -2.37 -25.85 16.41
C ILE A 216 -2.85 -27.27 16.68
N GLU A 217 -1.98 -28.28 16.58
CA GLU A 217 -2.35 -29.68 16.84
C GLU A 217 -2.88 -29.87 18.28
N LEU A 218 -2.24 -29.24 19.27
CA LEU A 218 -2.72 -29.28 20.65
C LEU A 218 -4.05 -28.55 20.81
N MET A 219 -4.21 -27.40 20.19
CA MET A 219 -5.49 -26.68 20.20
C MET A 219 -6.60 -27.51 19.58
N VAL A 220 -6.38 -28.11 18.41
CA VAL A 220 -7.33 -29.01 17.74
C VAL A 220 -7.67 -30.20 18.63
N LYS A 221 -6.66 -30.86 19.21
CA LYS A 221 -6.85 -31.97 20.16
C LYS A 221 -7.73 -31.59 21.34
N ARG A 222 -7.60 -30.37 21.88
CA ARG A 222 -8.44 -29.88 22.99
C ARG A 222 -9.83 -29.41 22.54
N SER A 223 -9.97 -28.99 21.29
CA SER A 223 -11.23 -28.62 20.66
C SER A 223 -12.07 -29.83 20.19
N THR A 224 -11.53 -31.04 20.19
CA THR A 224 -12.23 -32.26 19.75
C THR A 224 -12.72 -33.10 20.94
N ASP A 225 -13.90 -33.69 20.82
CA ASP A 225 -14.46 -34.65 21.77
C ASP A 225 -13.97 -36.10 21.52
N LYS A 226 -14.42 -37.05 22.34
CA LYS A 226 -14.00 -38.47 22.22
C LYS A 226 -14.56 -39.18 20.98
N GLU A 227 -15.58 -38.61 20.36
CA GLU A 227 -16.25 -39.15 19.17
C GLU A 227 -15.72 -38.52 17.88
N GLY A 228 -14.76 -37.59 17.99
CA GLY A 228 -14.16 -36.87 16.85
C GLY A 228 -14.92 -35.59 16.46
N GLY A 229 -15.95 -35.20 17.21
CA GLY A 229 -16.70 -33.96 17.00
C GLY A 229 -15.99 -32.74 17.59
N VAL A 230 -16.16 -31.56 16.98
CA VAL A 230 -15.65 -30.30 17.55
C VAL A 230 -16.59 -29.82 18.66
N LYS A 231 -16.04 -29.58 19.85
CA LYS A 231 -16.75 -29.03 21.02
C LYS A 231 -16.43 -27.54 21.20
N PHE A 232 -17.18 -26.88 22.09
CA PHE A 232 -16.87 -25.52 22.50
C PHE A 232 -15.48 -25.47 23.14
N TYR A 233 -14.60 -24.64 22.60
CA TYR A 233 -13.30 -24.33 23.16
C TYR A 233 -12.92 -22.89 22.80
N ASP A 234 -12.67 -22.04 23.78
CA ASP A 234 -12.40 -20.62 23.56
C ASP A 234 -10.92 -20.28 23.71
N MET A 235 -10.34 -19.57 22.73
CA MET A 235 -8.91 -19.27 22.74
C MET A 235 -8.51 -18.35 23.90
N TYR A 236 -9.37 -17.42 24.31
CA TYR A 236 -9.01 -16.40 25.29
C TYR A 236 -9.20 -16.88 26.73
N SER A 237 -10.28 -17.63 27.00
CA SER A 237 -10.63 -18.11 28.35
C SER A 237 -10.07 -19.48 28.69
N GLU A 238 -9.68 -20.29 27.72
CA GLU A 238 -9.17 -21.65 27.97
C GLU A 238 -7.73 -21.79 27.48
N PHE A 239 -7.50 -21.65 26.16
CA PHE A 239 -6.16 -21.84 25.58
C PHE A 239 -5.15 -20.82 26.13
N GLY A 240 -5.46 -19.53 26.07
CA GLY A 240 -4.57 -18.45 26.51
C GLY A 240 -4.26 -18.48 28.01
N LEU A 241 -5.22 -18.88 28.85
CA LEU A 241 -4.99 -19.04 30.29
C LEU A 241 -4.12 -20.27 30.62
N ALA A 242 -3.95 -21.21 29.69
CA ALA A 242 -3.03 -22.35 29.81
C ALA A 242 -1.61 -22.04 29.26
N LEU A 243 -1.35 -20.83 28.78
CA LEU A 243 -0.05 -20.42 28.25
C LEU A 243 0.76 -19.61 29.27
N GLY A 244 2.08 -19.64 29.09
CA GLY A 244 3.04 -18.86 29.87
C GLY A 244 3.86 -19.69 30.86
N ALA A 245 4.78 -19.03 31.57
CA ALA A 245 5.65 -19.66 32.56
C ALA A 245 4.91 -20.06 33.85
N HIS A 246 3.92 -19.27 34.28
CA HIS A 246 3.07 -19.55 35.45
C HIS A 246 1.57 -19.51 35.08
N PRO A 247 1.10 -20.45 34.24
CA PRO A 247 -0.23 -20.42 33.66
C PRO A 247 -1.34 -20.54 34.72
N ARG A 248 -2.53 -20.03 34.40
CA ARG A 248 -3.72 -20.07 35.28
C ARG A 248 -4.50 -21.37 35.16
N ILE A 249 -4.39 -22.04 34.02
CA ILE A 249 -4.97 -23.37 33.76
C ILE A 249 -3.84 -24.39 33.64
N VAL A 250 -3.98 -25.50 34.37
CA VAL A 250 -3.01 -26.61 34.35
C VAL A 250 -3.35 -27.56 33.20
N ASP A 251 -2.46 -27.63 32.21
CA ASP A 251 -2.49 -28.58 31.11
C ASP A 251 -1.03 -28.84 30.66
N GLU A 252 -0.45 -29.97 31.07
CA GLU A 252 0.98 -30.25 30.88
C GLU A 252 1.46 -30.12 29.43
N GLU A 253 0.62 -30.47 28.45
CA GLU A 253 1.00 -30.35 27.03
C GLU A 253 1.00 -28.88 26.58
N LEU A 254 -0.03 -28.10 26.94
CA LEU A 254 -0.12 -26.68 26.58
C LEU A 254 0.88 -25.81 27.36
N ASN A 255 1.07 -26.09 28.65
CA ASN A 255 2.01 -25.37 29.51
C ASN A 255 3.47 -25.57 29.03
N SER A 256 3.75 -26.59 28.20
CA SER A 256 5.07 -26.85 27.61
C SER A 256 5.35 -26.07 26.32
N LEU A 257 4.41 -25.26 25.83
CA LEU A 257 4.60 -24.40 24.67
C LEU A 257 5.42 -23.16 25.06
N LYS A 258 6.41 -22.80 24.23
CA LYS A 258 7.16 -21.56 24.36
C LYS A 258 6.33 -20.41 23.80
N VAL A 259 6.13 -19.37 24.60
CA VAL A 259 5.28 -18.23 24.23
C VAL A 259 6.04 -16.93 24.35
N ALA A 260 6.05 -16.16 23.27
CA ALA A 260 6.57 -14.79 23.24
C ALA A 260 5.41 -13.80 23.08
N ILE A 261 5.59 -12.60 23.61
CA ILE A 261 4.69 -11.48 23.43
C ILE A 261 5.42 -10.32 22.77
N LEU A 262 4.82 -9.76 21.73
CA LEU A 262 5.39 -8.65 20.98
C LEU A 262 4.46 -7.45 21.04
N PRO A 263 4.93 -6.28 21.50
CA PRO A 263 4.17 -5.06 21.35
C PRO A 263 4.10 -4.68 19.87
N LEU A 264 2.96 -4.18 19.39
CA LEU A 264 2.88 -3.59 18.06
C LEU A 264 3.35 -2.12 18.13
N PRO A 265 4.51 -1.76 17.55
CA PRO A 265 5.08 -0.41 17.68
C PRO A 265 4.18 0.64 17.02
N GLY A 266 3.92 1.73 17.76
CA GLY A 266 2.99 2.77 17.32
C GLY A 266 1.59 2.25 16.96
N GLY A 267 1.17 1.11 17.52
CA GLY A 267 -0.01 0.42 17.07
C GLY A 267 -1.32 1.11 17.51
N GLU A 268 -2.25 1.24 16.58
CA GLU A 268 -3.60 1.76 16.83
C GLU A 268 -4.63 0.63 16.74
N PHE A 269 -5.57 0.59 17.68
CA PHE A 269 -6.61 -0.43 17.77
C PHE A 269 -7.99 0.20 17.57
N HIS A 270 -8.68 -0.19 16.49
CA HIS A 270 -9.97 0.35 16.09
C HIS A 270 -11.02 -0.76 16.04
N HIS A 271 -11.98 -0.75 16.96
CA HIS A 271 -13.00 -1.80 17.06
C HIS A 271 -14.20 -1.48 16.16
N TYR A 272 -14.80 -2.50 15.53
CA TYR A 272 -15.96 -2.40 14.63
C TYR A 272 -17.12 -3.30 15.08
N GLY A 273 -17.15 -3.68 16.36
CA GLY A 273 -18.11 -4.65 16.90
C GLY A 273 -19.50 -4.10 17.23
N THR A 274 -19.70 -2.79 17.25
CA THR A 274 -20.98 -2.11 17.54
C THR A 274 -21.19 -0.90 16.62
N SER A 275 -22.43 -0.44 16.50
CA SER A 275 -22.82 0.78 15.76
C SER A 275 -21.99 2.02 16.16
N ARG A 276 -21.82 2.24 17.46
CA ARG A 276 -21.01 3.36 17.98
C ARG A 276 -19.54 3.21 17.59
N GLU A 277 -18.96 2.05 17.84
CA GLU A 277 -17.53 1.81 17.59
C GLU A 277 -17.21 1.94 16.10
N MET A 278 -18.07 1.46 15.19
CA MET A 278 -17.90 1.64 13.75
C MET A 278 -17.73 3.12 13.37
N ILE A 279 -18.59 4.00 13.89
CA ILE A 279 -18.54 5.44 13.61
C ILE A 279 -17.34 6.08 14.31
N SER A 280 -17.11 5.81 15.59
CA SER A 280 -16.02 6.45 16.34
C SER A 280 -14.63 6.01 15.87
N SER A 281 -14.46 4.73 15.52
CA SER A 281 -13.23 4.19 14.93
C SER A 281 -12.98 4.80 13.55
N THR A 282 -14.00 4.84 12.67
CA THR A 282 -13.84 5.46 11.35
C THR A 282 -13.54 6.96 11.46
N LEU A 283 -14.16 7.65 12.42
CA LEU A 283 -13.87 9.06 12.71
C LEU A 283 -12.44 9.27 13.22
N ALA A 284 -11.97 8.43 14.11
CA ALA A 284 -10.60 8.48 14.64
C ALA A 284 -9.60 8.31 13.50
N VAL A 285 -9.79 7.28 12.65
CA VAL A 285 -8.93 7.03 11.50
C VAL A 285 -8.99 8.18 10.48
N GLN A 286 -10.17 8.73 10.17
CA GLN A 286 -10.31 9.84 9.21
C GLN A 286 -9.65 11.14 9.67
N ASN A 287 -9.57 11.35 11.00
CA ASN A 287 -8.94 12.53 11.59
C ASN A 287 -7.49 12.29 12.03
N CYS A 288 -6.87 11.17 11.65
CA CYS A 288 -5.44 10.96 11.85
C CYS A 288 -4.63 12.07 11.18
N VAL A 289 -3.64 12.57 11.91
CA VAL A 289 -2.74 13.63 11.46
C VAL A 289 -1.41 13.00 11.06
N THR A 290 -1.19 12.83 9.75
CA THR A 290 0.08 12.32 9.23
C THR A 290 1.16 13.41 9.18
N ASP A 291 0.78 14.66 8.93
CA ASP A 291 1.69 15.82 9.00
C ASP A 291 0.98 17.04 9.63
N GLN A 292 1.39 17.42 10.85
CA GLN A 292 0.86 18.58 11.55
C GLN A 292 1.07 19.90 10.78
N ARG A 293 2.11 20.00 9.95
CA ARG A 293 2.40 21.20 9.15
C ARG A 293 1.36 21.39 8.04
N ALA A 294 0.88 20.29 7.45
CA ALA A 294 -0.17 20.32 6.43
C ALA A 294 -1.50 20.87 6.98
N ILE A 295 -1.84 20.60 8.24
CA ILE A 295 -3.05 21.12 8.90
C ILE A 295 -3.01 22.64 9.02
N MET A 296 -1.88 23.20 9.44
CA MET A 296 -1.69 24.64 9.61
C MET A 296 -1.74 25.39 8.27
N HIS A 297 -1.19 24.81 7.20
CA HIS A 297 -1.17 25.44 5.88
C HIS A 297 -2.48 25.28 5.09
N HIS A 298 -3.21 24.17 5.26
CA HIS A 298 -4.41 23.86 4.46
C HIS A 298 -5.75 24.11 5.17
N LYS A 299 -5.76 24.59 6.43
CA LYS A 299 -6.99 24.87 7.21
C LYS A 299 -7.99 23.69 7.19
N VAL A 300 -7.48 22.46 7.28
CA VAL A 300 -8.31 21.26 7.18
C VAL A 300 -9.22 21.19 8.40
N LYS A 301 -10.53 21.33 8.18
CA LYS A 301 -11.53 21.13 9.24
C LYS A 301 -11.61 19.63 9.58
N PRO A 302 -11.75 19.27 10.87
CA PRO A 302 -12.00 17.88 11.27
C PRO A 302 -13.19 17.30 10.51
N HIS A 303 -13.08 16.04 10.10
CA HIS A 303 -14.19 15.31 9.53
C HIS A 303 -15.32 15.20 10.57
N PRO A 304 -16.57 15.53 10.25
CA PRO A 304 -17.69 15.24 11.15
C PRO A 304 -17.92 13.74 11.26
N ALA A 305 -18.62 13.28 12.30
CA ALA A 305 -19.04 11.88 12.46
C ALA A 305 -20.21 11.54 11.52
N VAL A 306 -20.05 11.82 10.23
CA VAL A 306 -21.09 11.70 9.20
C VAL A 306 -20.47 11.03 7.98
N PHE A 307 -20.95 9.83 7.66
CA PHE A 307 -20.41 9.00 6.59
C PHE A 307 -21.51 8.61 5.61
N VAL A 308 -21.28 8.86 4.32
CA VAL A 308 -22.20 8.53 3.23
C VAL A 308 -21.42 7.76 2.17
N GLN A 309 -21.84 6.54 1.86
CA GLN A 309 -21.15 5.68 0.90
C GLN A 309 -22.13 4.82 0.10
N ASN A 310 -21.88 4.63 -1.20
CA ASN A 310 -22.76 3.84 -2.09
C ASN A 310 -24.24 4.24 -1.90
N ALA A 311 -24.51 5.54 -1.84
CA ALA A 311 -25.81 6.06 -1.45
C ALA A 311 -26.18 7.28 -2.31
N GLU A 312 -27.49 7.42 -2.52
CA GLU A 312 -28.11 8.55 -3.20
C GLU A 312 -28.80 9.42 -2.13
N MET A 313 -28.29 10.64 -1.94
CA MET A 313 -28.72 11.57 -0.90
C MET A 313 -29.34 12.81 -1.53
N GLU A 314 -30.64 13.00 -1.30
CA GLU A 314 -31.35 14.24 -1.63
C GLU A 314 -31.56 15.12 -0.38
N PHE A 315 -31.57 14.52 0.81
CA PHE A 315 -31.63 15.23 2.08
C PHE A 315 -30.28 15.91 2.41
N PRO A 316 -30.23 17.23 2.63
CA PRO A 316 -29.00 17.92 2.98
C PRO A 316 -28.62 17.69 4.45
N LEU A 317 -27.41 17.20 4.69
CA LEU A 317 -26.87 17.02 6.05
C LEU A 317 -26.31 18.35 6.59
N THR A 318 -26.63 18.68 7.84
CA THR A 318 -26.17 19.89 8.55
C THR A 318 -25.27 19.53 9.74
N ALA A 319 -24.83 20.54 10.49
CA ALA A 319 -24.07 20.33 11.73
C ALA A 319 -24.90 19.68 12.85
N ASP A 320 -26.23 19.66 12.72
CA ASP A 320 -27.15 19.05 13.69
C ASP A 320 -27.24 17.52 13.51
N ASN A 321 -26.73 16.99 12.39
CA ASN A 321 -26.63 15.57 12.12
C ASN A 321 -25.29 15.03 12.67
N ALA A 322 -25.29 14.57 13.91
CA ALA A 322 -24.12 13.94 14.53
C ALA A 322 -24.23 12.40 14.50
N GLU A 323 -23.11 11.71 14.31
CA GLU A 323 -23.03 10.24 14.31
C GLU A 323 -24.00 9.58 13.31
N VAL A 324 -23.98 10.04 12.07
CA VAL A 324 -24.84 9.52 10.99
C VAL A 324 -24.04 8.64 10.03
N TRP A 325 -24.57 7.48 9.71
CA TRP A 325 -24.00 6.55 8.73
C TRP A 325 -25.07 6.17 7.70
N VAL A 326 -24.87 6.52 6.43
CA VAL A 326 -25.76 6.13 5.34
C VAL A 326 -24.97 5.30 4.33
N GLU A 327 -25.39 4.06 4.13
CA GLU A 327 -24.73 3.15 3.21
C GLU A 327 -25.73 2.31 2.41
N ASN A 328 -25.42 2.07 1.13
CA ASN A 328 -26.27 1.25 0.23
C ASN A 328 -27.75 1.66 0.27
N SER A 329 -28.03 2.96 0.26
CA SER A 329 -29.34 3.50 0.58
C SER A 329 -29.70 4.71 -0.28
N HIS A 330 -31.00 4.86 -0.55
CA HIS A 330 -31.58 6.10 -1.09
C HIS A 330 -32.32 6.86 0.03
N VAL A 331 -31.90 8.09 0.29
CA VAL A 331 -32.54 8.99 1.26
C VAL A 331 -33.10 10.19 0.50
N GLY A 332 -34.41 10.17 0.28
CA GLY A 332 -35.13 11.18 -0.49
C GLY A 332 -35.26 12.53 0.23
N ARG A 333 -35.61 13.58 -0.52
CA ARG A 333 -35.78 14.96 -0.02
C ARG A 333 -36.81 15.14 1.11
N ASN A 334 -37.78 14.23 1.22
CA ASN A 334 -38.87 14.30 2.21
C ASN A 334 -38.53 13.60 3.54
N TRP A 335 -37.29 13.12 3.68
CA TRP A 335 -36.82 12.51 4.91
C TRP A 335 -36.43 13.56 5.94
N THR A 336 -36.47 13.18 7.22
CA THR A 336 -35.84 13.93 8.32
C THR A 336 -34.94 12.97 9.08
N LEU A 337 -33.63 13.21 9.02
CA LEU A 337 -32.64 12.48 9.80
C LEU A 337 -32.18 13.34 10.98
N HIS A 338 -32.04 12.74 12.15
CA HIS A 338 -31.56 13.38 13.38
C HIS A 338 -30.09 12.98 13.62
N SER A 339 -29.74 12.63 14.86
CA SER A 339 -28.43 12.15 15.25
C SER A 339 -28.46 10.67 15.63
N ARG A 340 -27.28 10.02 15.59
CA ARG A 340 -27.12 8.60 15.95
C ARG A 340 -28.00 7.69 15.10
N ASN A 341 -28.02 7.94 13.79
CA ASN A 341 -28.82 7.20 12.81
C ASN A 341 -27.91 6.39 11.87
N ILE A 342 -28.21 5.11 11.70
CA ILE A 342 -27.58 4.25 10.69
C ILE A 342 -28.65 3.82 9.69
N ILE A 343 -28.45 4.11 8.41
CA ILE A 343 -29.38 3.80 7.33
C ILE A 343 -28.68 2.87 6.33
N THR A 344 -29.17 1.63 6.22
CA THR A 344 -28.60 0.59 5.36
C THR A 344 -29.63 -0.10 4.49
N GLY A 345 -29.26 -0.38 3.23
CA GLY A 345 -30.03 -1.22 2.31
C GLY A 345 -31.33 -0.62 1.78
N VAL A 346 -31.62 0.66 2.05
CA VAL A 346 -32.88 1.29 1.65
C VAL A 346 -32.97 1.43 0.12
N PRO A 347 -33.93 0.77 -0.55
CA PRO A 347 -34.09 0.88 -2.01
C PRO A 347 -34.58 2.28 -2.41
N ARG A 348 -34.47 2.62 -3.70
CA ARG A 348 -35.02 3.87 -4.24
C ARG A 348 -36.51 4.02 -3.91
N ASN A 349 -36.88 5.18 -3.39
CA ASN A 349 -38.19 5.44 -2.85
C ASN A 349 -38.62 6.91 -3.00
N ASP A 350 -39.87 7.23 -2.65
CA ASP A 350 -40.35 8.60 -2.46
C ASP A 350 -41.02 8.73 -1.08
N TRP A 351 -40.38 8.15 -0.05
CA TRP A 351 -40.94 8.12 1.29
C TRP A 351 -40.84 9.48 1.99
N ALA A 352 -41.84 9.77 2.82
CA ALA A 352 -41.78 10.84 3.82
C ALA A 352 -41.57 10.21 5.20
N LEU A 353 -40.32 10.12 5.63
CA LEU A 353 -39.95 9.40 6.86
C LEU A 353 -39.16 10.30 7.80
N ASN A 354 -39.63 10.43 9.03
CA ASN A 354 -38.89 11.04 10.13
C ASN A 354 -38.20 9.93 10.92
N VAL A 355 -36.87 9.88 10.94
CA VAL A 355 -36.09 8.87 11.66
C VAL A 355 -35.60 9.47 12.98
N PRO A 356 -36.20 9.14 14.13
CA PRO A 356 -35.87 9.78 15.40
C PRO A 356 -34.41 9.58 15.81
N GLU A 357 -33.94 10.40 16.75
CA GLU A 357 -32.59 10.27 17.29
C GLU A 357 -32.36 8.87 17.89
N GLY A 358 -31.22 8.24 17.55
CA GLY A 358 -30.86 6.92 18.05
C GLY A 358 -31.62 5.76 17.41
N VAL A 359 -32.47 6.01 16.41
CA VAL A 359 -33.14 4.97 15.61
C VAL A 359 -32.37 4.73 14.32
N CYS A 360 -32.17 3.47 13.97
CA CYS A 360 -31.50 3.02 12.76
C CYS A 360 -32.50 2.27 11.88
N ILE A 361 -32.30 2.33 10.56
CA ILE A 361 -33.13 1.67 9.56
C ILE A 361 -32.24 0.75 8.74
N ASP A 362 -32.61 -0.52 8.70
CA ASP A 362 -31.98 -1.52 7.87
C ASP A 362 -33.04 -2.25 7.04
N VAL A 363 -32.87 -2.26 5.73
CA VAL A 363 -33.76 -2.93 4.78
C VAL A 363 -32.98 -4.02 4.08
N VAL A 364 -33.38 -5.26 4.29
CA VAL A 364 -32.62 -6.43 3.82
C VAL A 364 -33.41 -7.16 2.74
N PRO A 365 -32.87 -7.32 1.51
CA PRO A 365 -33.56 -8.08 0.48
C PRO A 365 -33.68 -9.55 0.88
N MET A 366 -34.88 -10.11 0.71
CA MET A 366 -35.22 -11.50 1.01
C MET A 366 -35.78 -12.16 -0.25
N GLY A 367 -35.35 -13.39 -0.55
CA GLY A 367 -35.78 -14.08 -1.78
C GLY A 367 -35.54 -13.24 -3.04
N GLU A 368 -36.42 -13.39 -4.04
CA GLU A 368 -36.27 -12.75 -5.36
C GLU A 368 -36.79 -11.30 -5.39
N GLN A 369 -37.88 -10.99 -4.68
CA GLN A 369 -38.55 -9.67 -4.75
C GLN A 369 -38.78 -9.02 -3.38
N GLU A 370 -38.84 -9.81 -2.31
CA GLU A 370 -39.21 -9.31 -0.99
C GLU A 370 -38.07 -8.54 -0.30
N PHE A 371 -38.43 -7.79 0.74
CA PHE A 371 -37.54 -7.08 1.65
C PHE A 371 -38.04 -7.22 3.09
N ALA A 372 -37.13 -7.42 4.03
CA ALA A 372 -37.38 -7.35 5.46
C ALA A 372 -37.09 -5.93 5.97
N ALA A 373 -38.05 -5.32 6.67
CA ALA A 373 -37.87 -4.03 7.33
C ALA A 373 -37.40 -4.24 8.77
N ARG A 374 -36.15 -3.83 9.07
CA ARG A 374 -35.52 -3.96 10.38
C ARG A 374 -35.12 -2.60 10.94
N PRO A 375 -36.03 -1.87 11.62
CA PRO A 375 -35.63 -0.77 12.46
C PRO A 375 -34.99 -1.29 13.75
N TYR A 376 -33.99 -0.59 14.27
CA TYR A 376 -33.32 -0.95 15.53
C TYR A 376 -32.74 0.27 16.24
N GLY A 377 -32.49 0.18 17.53
CA GLY A 377 -31.85 1.24 18.31
C GLY A 377 -30.34 1.22 18.14
N PHE A 378 -29.72 2.41 18.07
CA PHE A 378 -28.28 2.60 17.89
C PHE A 378 -27.41 1.87 18.92
N ASN A 379 -27.93 1.64 20.14
CA ASN A 379 -27.24 0.92 21.21
C ASN A 379 -27.95 -0.40 21.61
N ASP A 380 -28.88 -0.89 20.80
CA ASP A 380 -29.62 -2.11 21.12
C ASP A 380 -28.67 -3.33 21.14
N LYS A 381 -28.83 -4.18 22.15
CA LYS A 381 -27.98 -5.36 22.34
C LYS A 381 -28.47 -6.60 21.62
N PHE A 382 -29.72 -6.60 21.15
CA PHE A 382 -30.43 -7.78 20.61
C PHE A 382 -30.26 -9.01 21.52
N LYS A 383 -30.48 -8.78 22.83
CA LYS A 383 -30.38 -9.80 23.86
C LYS A 383 -31.42 -9.54 24.94
N GLY A 384 -32.12 -10.60 25.35
CA GLY A 384 -33.09 -10.58 26.43
C GLY A 384 -34.51 -10.86 25.95
N SER A 385 -35.35 -11.32 26.89
CA SER A 385 -36.74 -11.67 26.62
C SER A 385 -37.59 -10.43 26.37
N LEU A 386 -38.55 -10.53 25.44
CA LEU A 386 -39.53 -9.47 25.16
C LEU A 386 -40.50 -9.24 26.33
N LYS A 387 -40.50 -10.12 27.33
CA LYS A 387 -41.31 -10.03 28.55
C LYS A 387 -40.67 -9.16 29.62
N GLU A 388 -39.37 -8.86 29.49
CA GLU A 388 -38.61 -8.12 30.49
C GLU A 388 -38.46 -6.65 30.09
N ALA A 389 -38.75 -5.74 31.03
CA ALA A 389 -38.56 -4.30 30.83
C ALA A 389 -37.08 -3.90 30.66
N SER A 390 -36.13 -4.75 31.07
CA SER A 390 -34.70 -4.57 30.85
C SER A 390 -34.25 -4.77 29.40
N THR A 391 -35.06 -5.42 28.57
CA THR A 391 -34.77 -5.63 27.15
C THR A 391 -35.12 -4.36 26.38
N THR A 392 -34.11 -3.78 25.71
CA THR A 392 -34.27 -2.52 24.95
C THR A 392 -34.49 -2.80 23.46
N TYR A 393 -35.46 -2.11 22.87
CA TYR A 393 -35.71 -2.07 21.43
C TYR A 393 -36.03 -0.63 21.01
N LEU A 394 -35.32 -0.13 19.99
CA LEU A 394 -35.35 1.30 19.59
C LEU A 394 -34.95 2.24 20.73
N GLY A 395 -33.99 1.82 21.58
CA GLY A 395 -33.48 2.64 22.67
C GLY A 395 -34.42 2.80 23.88
N ARG A 396 -35.54 2.06 23.92
CA ARG A 396 -36.52 2.08 25.01
C ARG A 396 -36.95 0.66 25.41
N PRO A 397 -37.63 0.44 26.56
CA PRO A 397 -38.12 -0.88 26.93
C PRO A 397 -39.02 -1.50 25.85
N VAL A 398 -38.74 -2.74 25.46
CA VAL A 398 -39.51 -3.43 24.40
C VAL A 398 -40.97 -3.62 24.79
N THR A 399 -41.26 -3.79 26.08
CA THR A 399 -42.62 -3.88 26.63
C THR A 399 -43.46 -2.64 26.37
N GLU A 400 -42.85 -1.44 26.43
CA GLU A 400 -43.52 -0.19 26.09
C GLU A 400 -43.81 -0.12 24.59
N TRP A 401 -42.84 -0.50 23.75
CA TRP A 401 -43.01 -0.52 22.30
C TRP A 401 -44.15 -1.44 21.86
N LEU A 402 -44.30 -2.60 22.50
CA LEU A 402 -45.39 -3.55 22.27
C LEU A 402 -46.75 -2.98 22.72
N THR A 403 -46.80 -2.42 23.93
CA THR A 403 -48.04 -1.90 24.52
C THR A 403 -48.62 -0.75 23.70
N GLU A 404 -47.79 0.20 23.25
CA GLU A 404 -48.21 1.31 22.38
C GLU A 404 -48.83 0.85 21.06
N ARG A 405 -48.46 -0.35 20.60
CA ARG A 405 -48.93 -0.94 19.34
C ARG A 405 -50.07 -1.95 19.55
N GLY A 406 -50.50 -2.15 20.79
CA GLY A 406 -51.54 -3.11 21.15
C GLY A 406 -51.13 -4.55 20.88
N LEU A 407 -49.85 -4.88 21.09
CA LEU A 407 -49.28 -6.22 20.93
C LEU A 407 -48.86 -6.77 22.30
N THR A 408 -48.86 -8.09 22.43
CA THR A 408 -48.34 -8.79 23.62
C THR A 408 -47.13 -9.66 23.24
N ALA A 409 -46.21 -9.87 24.19
CA ALA A 409 -45.00 -10.64 23.93
C ALA A 409 -45.29 -12.11 23.56
N ASP A 410 -46.35 -12.70 24.10
CA ASP A 410 -46.73 -14.10 23.84
C ASP A 410 -47.27 -14.32 22.41
N GLU A 411 -47.70 -13.26 21.72
CA GLU A 411 -48.11 -13.32 20.31
C GLU A 411 -46.91 -13.37 19.34
N ILE A 412 -45.68 -13.15 19.85
CA ILE A 412 -44.47 -13.07 19.04
C ILE A 412 -43.70 -14.39 19.12
N ARG A 413 -43.53 -15.03 17.96
CA ARG A 413 -42.67 -16.22 17.84
C ARG A 413 -41.23 -15.85 18.24
N GLY A 414 -40.63 -16.63 19.14
CA GLY A 414 -39.26 -16.43 19.60
C GLY A 414 -39.08 -15.31 20.63
N CYS A 415 -40.14 -14.95 21.38
CA CYS A 415 -40.12 -13.86 22.36
C CYS A 415 -39.14 -14.03 23.54
N GLU A 416 -38.48 -15.18 23.67
CA GLU A 416 -37.47 -15.45 24.70
C GLU A 416 -36.16 -14.68 24.49
N ASP A 417 -35.86 -14.25 23.25
CA ASP A 417 -34.69 -13.42 22.94
C ASP A 417 -34.99 -12.48 21.77
N LEU A 418 -34.67 -11.20 21.90
CA LEU A 418 -34.93 -10.19 20.85
C LEU A 418 -34.32 -10.56 19.49
N GLN A 419 -33.18 -11.25 19.48
CA GLN A 419 -32.54 -11.74 18.26
C GLN A 419 -33.40 -12.79 17.52
N GLY A 420 -34.07 -13.68 18.26
CA GLY A 420 -34.93 -14.74 17.74
C GLY A 420 -36.40 -14.32 17.57
N ALA A 421 -36.77 -13.14 18.05
CA ALA A 421 -38.14 -12.64 17.99
C ALA A 421 -38.53 -12.24 16.55
N ALA A 422 -39.59 -12.86 16.02
CA ALA A 422 -40.10 -12.60 14.68
C ALA A 422 -40.97 -11.35 14.65
N ILE A 423 -40.33 -10.17 14.65
CA ILE A 423 -41.00 -8.85 14.69
C ILE A 423 -40.80 -8.01 13.42
N PHE A 424 -39.93 -8.46 12.51
CA PHE A 424 -39.57 -7.71 11.30
C PHE A 424 -40.45 -8.15 10.13
N PRO A 425 -41.32 -7.27 9.59
CA PRO A 425 -42.21 -7.63 8.50
C PRO A 425 -41.45 -7.77 7.19
N VAL A 426 -41.88 -8.74 6.38
CA VAL A 426 -41.42 -8.97 5.02
C VAL A 426 -42.51 -8.54 4.04
N THR A 427 -42.14 -7.72 3.05
CA THR A 427 -43.04 -7.19 2.02
C THR A 427 -42.33 -7.15 0.67
N ASP A 428 -43.08 -7.26 -0.42
CA ASP A 428 -42.64 -7.11 -1.80
C ASP A 428 -42.90 -5.69 -2.38
N SER A 429 -43.59 -4.83 -1.63
CA SER A 429 -43.91 -3.45 -2.02
C SER A 429 -43.01 -2.43 -1.32
N ILE A 430 -42.32 -1.60 -2.11
CA ILE A 430 -41.46 -0.51 -1.62
C ILE A 430 -42.28 0.56 -0.88
N GLU A 431 -43.52 0.81 -1.29
CA GLU A 431 -44.42 1.77 -0.63
C GLU A 431 -44.88 1.24 0.74
N ASP A 432 -45.19 -0.06 0.81
CA ASP A 432 -45.56 -0.72 2.05
C ASP A 432 -44.39 -0.76 3.04
N LEU A 433 -43.14 -0.92 2.55
CA LEU A 433 -41.92 -0.81 3.38
C LEU A 433 -41.86 0.53 4.10
N GLY A 434 -42.00 1.64 3.37
CA GLY A 434 -41.96 2.99 3.95
C GLY A 434 -43.06 3.19 5.00
N THR A 435 -44.28 2.77 4.65
CA THR A 435 -45.46 2.89 5.54
C THR A 435 -45.31 2.07 6.82
N VAL A 436 -44.80 0.83 6.72
CA VAL A 436 -44.62 -0.02 7.90
C VAL A 436 -43.41 0.43 8.74
N LEU A 437 -42.32 0.88 8.12
CA LEU A 437 -41.16 1.44 8.82
C LEU A 437 -41.55 2.68 9.63
N GLN A 438 -42.34 3.58 9.05
CA GLN A 438 -42.86 4.74 9.76
C GLN A 438 -43.67 4.30 10.98
N TRP A 439 -44.62 3.36 10.82
CA TRP A 439 -45.40 2.86 11.96
C TRP A 439 -44.54 2.17 13.04
N MET A 440 -43.50 1.44 12.66
CA MET A 440 -42.57 0.80 13.59
C MET A 440 -41.73 1.81 14.39
N THR A 441 -41.54 3.03 13.88
CA THR A 441 -40.65 4.05 14.45
C THR A 441 -41.37 5.24 15.10
N ASP A 442 -42.48 5.75 14.53
CA ASP A 442 -43.22 6.94 14.99
C ASP A 442 -44.30 6.62 16.07
N GLY A 443 -43.91 6.02 17.18
CA GLY A 443 -44.80 5.80 18.34
C GLY A 443 -46.06 4.97 18.09
N GLY A 444 -46.20 4.33 16.92
CA GLY A 444 -47.32 3.46 16.56
C GLY A 444 -48.52 4.16 15.93
N GLN A 445 -48.38 5.42 15.50
CA GLN A 445 -49.48 6.16 14.86
C GLN A 445 -49.68 5.70 13.40
N GLY A 446 -50.95 5.58 12.96
CA GLY A 446 -51.33 5.23 11.59
C GLY A 446 -51.91 3.82 11.40
N GLU A 447 -53.18 3.73 10.99
CA GLU A 447 -53.87 2.45 10.76
C GLU A 447 -53.29 1.64 9.59
N ALA A 448 -52.79 2.32 8.54
CA ALA A 448 -52.26 1.66 7.35
C ALA A 448 -51.01 0.82 7.66
N GLY A 449 -50.02 1.39 8.35
CA GLY A 449 -48.80 0.67 8.73
C GLY A 449 -49.07 -0.50 9.68
N ARG A 450 -50.01 -0.34 10.62
CA ARG A 450 -50.48 -1.43 11.48
C ARG A 450 -51.09 -2.58 10.67
N ALA A 451 -51.96 -2.26 9.71
CA ALA A 451 -52.61 -3.26 8.86
C ALA A 451 -51.58 -4.06 8.04
N ILE A 452 -50.59 -3.37 7.46
CA ILE A 452 -49.47 -3.98 6.74
C ILE A 452 -48.68 -4.91 7.67
N TRP A 453 -48.27 -4.42 8.84
CA TRP A 453 -47.50 -5.22 9.80
C TRP A 453 -48.26 -6.47 10.25
N MET A 454 -49.56 -6.36 10.55
CA MET A 454 -50.38 -7.50 10.96
C MET A 454 -50.49 -8.57 9.87
N LYS A 455 -50.65 -8.16 8.60
CA LYS A 455 -50.78 -9.06 7.44
C LYS A 455 -49.44 -9.69 7.02
N ALA A 456 -48.34 -8.96 7.15
CA ALA A 456 -47.03 -9.38 6.68
C ALA A 456 -46.51 -10.63 7.41
N ARG A 457 -45.73 -11.45 6.68
CA ARG A 457 -44.90 -12.50 7.26
C ARG A 457 -43.81 -11.84 8.11
N LYS A 458 -43.61 -12.29 9.35
CA LYS A 458 -42.53 -11.76 10.21
C LYS A 458 -41.36 -12.72 10.29
N VAL A 459 -40.16 -12.15 10.24
CA VAL A 459 -38.89 -12.84 10.43
C VAL A 459 -38.15 -12.26 11.62
N SER A 460 -37.27 -13.06 12.21
CA SER A 460 -36.34 -12.67 13.27
C SER A 460 -35.02 -12.15 12.72
N ALA A 461 -34.18 -11.54 13.57
CA ALA A 461 -32.84 -11.10 13.15
C ALA A 461 -31.93 -12.29 12.79
N ASP A 462 -32.11 -13.44 13.44
CA ASP A 462 -31.43 -14.69 13.07
C ASP A 462 -31.87 -15.19 11.69
N GLU A 463 -33.16 -15.15 11.38
CA GLU A 463 -33.67 -15.55 10.06
C GLU A 463 -33.25 -14.57 8.95
N ILE A 464 -33.19 -13.26 9.23
CA ILE A 464 -32.64 -12.28 8.28
C ILE A 464 -31.17 -12.62 8.00
N SER A 465 -30.39 -12.90 9.05
CA SER A 465 -28.97 -13.23 8.89
C SER A 465 -28.76 -14.57 8.17
N ALA A 466 -29.67 -15.52 8.31
CA ALA A 466 -29.56 -16.84 7.66
C ALA A 466 -30.09 -16.87 6.21
N TYR A 467 -31.01 -15.99 5.84
CA TYR A 467 -31.75 -16.09 4.57
C TYR A 467 -31.77 -14.81 3.73
N ALA A 468 -31.01 -13.78 4.10
CA ALA A 468 -30.86 -12.58 3.29
C ALA A 468 -30.29 -12.90 1.90
N ASN A 469 -30.84 -12.27 0.86
CA ASN A 469 -30.31 -12.35 -0.49
C ASN A 469 -29.14 -11.36 -0.66
N LEU A 470 -27.94 -11.79 -0.30
CA LEU A 470 -26.74 -10.94 -0.34
C LEU A 470 -26.35 -10.54 -1.77
N ARG A 471 -26.70 -11.34 -2.79
CA ARG A 471 -26.45 -10.97 -4.19
C ARG A 471 -27.24 -9.73 -4.59
N ARG A 472 -28.52 -9.67 -4.22
CA ARG A 472 -29.37 -8.47 -4.42
C ARG A 472 -28.84 -7.27 -3.61
N LEU A 473 -28.42 -7.50 -2.37
CA LEU A 473 -27.86 -6.45 -1.51
C LEU A 473 -26.61 -5.80 -2.14
N PHE A 474 -25.67 -6.62 -2.63
CA PHE A 474 -24.45 -6.16 -3.28
C PHE A 474 -24.72 -5.56 -4.66
N ALA A 475 -25.67 -6.10 -5.43
CA ALA A 475 -26.08 -5.51 -6.71
C ALA A 475 -26.64 -4.08 -6.54
N GLN A 476 -27.45 -3.84 -5.49
CA GLN A 476 -27.91 -2.50 -5.15
C GLN A 476 -26.73 -1.57 -4.79
N ARG A 477 -25.77 -2.08 -4.02
CA ARG A 477 -24.56 -1.34 -3.63
C ARG A 477 -23.74 -0.92 -4.86
N GLU A 478 -23.56 -1.83 -5.82
CA GLU A 478 -22.87 -1.57 -7.08
C GLU A 478 -23.61 -0.53 -7.93
N MET A 479 -24.95 -0.62 -7.99
CA MET A 479 -25.78 0.35 -8.71
C MET A 479 -25.59 1.77 -8.15
N PHE A 480 -25.69 1.96 -6.84
CA PHE A 480 -25.44 3.28 -6.25
C PHE A 480 -23.99 3.73 -6.46
N ARG A 481 -23.01 2.83 -6.23
CA ARG A 481 -21.59 3.14 -6.44
C ARG A 481 -21.30 3.63 -7.85
N LYS A 482 -21.94 3.03 -8.86
CA LYS A 482 -21.83 3.45 -10.28
C LYS A 482 -22.13 4.93 -10.47
N GLU A 483 -23.12 5.46 -9.75
CA GLU A 483 -23.51 6.87 -9.80
C GLU A 483 -22.62 7.75 -8.92
N ASN A 484 -22.24 7.25 -7.73
CA ASN A 484 -21.31 7.94 -6.84
C ASN A 484 -19.96 8.23 -7.52
N TRP A 485 -19.48 7.39 -8.43
CA TRP A 485 -18.28 7.66 -9.24
C TRP A 485 -18.35 9.02 -9.96
N SER A 486 -19.45 9.26 -10.67
CA SER A 486 -19.66 10.52 -11.39
C SER A 486 -19.79 11.71 -10.45
N LEU A 487 -20.46 11.54 -9.30
CA LEU A 487 -20.61 12.59 -8.29
C LEU A 487 -19.27 12.96 -7.63
N LEU A 488 -18.43 11.97 -7.34
CA LEU A 488 -17.09 12.17 -6.79
C LEU A 488 -16.21 12.93 -7.78
N ALA A 489 -16.22 12.54 -9.06
CA ALA A 489 -15.43 13.18 -10.09
C ALA A 489 -15.86 14.64 -10.35
N ARG A 490 -17.17 14.91 -10.41
CA ARG A 490 -17.70 16.30 -10.53
C ARG A 490 -17.29 17.18 -9.35
N ASN A 491 -17.22 16.62 -8.15
CA ASN A 491 -16.84 17.33 -6.93
C ASN A 491 -15.34 17.20 -6.57
N GLN A 492 -14.46 16.94 -7.54
CA GLN A 492 -13.03 16.65 -7.32
C GLN A 492 -12.24 17.67 -6.48
N GLU A 493 -12.69 18.91 -6.37
CA GLU A 493 -12.03 19.92 -5.53
C GLU A 493 -12.17 19.60 -4.05
N ARG A 494 -13.27 18.95 -3.66
CA ARG A 494 -13.65 18.63 -2.28
C ARG A 494 -13.76 17.13 -2.02
N SER A 495 -13.70 16.31 -3.06
CA SER A 495 -13.76 14.85 -2.98
C SER A 495 -12.37 14.21 -3.06
N VAL A 496 -12.31 12.92 -2.75
CA VAL A 496 -11.09 12.10 -2.81
C VAL A 496 -10.79 11.52 -4.21
N PHE A 497 -11.52 11.91 -5.26
CA PHE A 497 -11.51 11.22 -6.55
C PHE A 497 -10.12 11.07 -7.20
N TYR A 498 -9.21 12.05 -7.09
CA TYR A 498 -7.84 11.93 -7.64
C TYR A 498 -6.82 11.42 -6.61
N GLN A 499 -7.27 10.96 -5.44
CA GLN A 499 -6.42 10.38 -4.39
C GLN A 499 -6.60 8.86 -4.29
N ILE A 500 -7.77 8.34 -4.65
CA ILE A 500 -8.06 6.91 -4.71
C ILE A 500 -7.20 6.19 -5.77
N ASP A 501 -7.29 4.87 -5.77
CA ASP A 501 -6.82 4.00 -6.86
C ASP A 501 -7.58 4.30 -8.16
N LEU A 502 -6.97 5.10 -9.05
CA LEU A 502 -7.54 5.45 -10.35
C LEU A 502 -7.45 4.30 -11.34
N GLN A 503 -6.62 3.27 -11.08
CA GLN A 503 -6.60 2.06 -11.90
C GLN A 503 -7.87 1.24 -11.67
N GLU A 504 -8.30 1.09 -10.41
CA GLU A 504 -9.62 0.52 -10.08
C GLU A 504 -10.74 1.38 -10.67
N ALA A 505 -10.70 2.69 -10.47
CA ALA A 505 -11.71 3.59 -10.99
C ALA A 505 -11.83 3.48 -12.52
N ALA A 506 -10.71 3.41 -13.25
CA ALA A 506 -10.73 3.28 -14.70
C ALA A 506 -11.40 1.97 -15.15
N GLY A 507 -11.14 0.87 -14.44
CA GLY A 507 -11.84 -0.40 -14.64
C GLY A 507 -13.35 -0.29 -14.42
N ALA A 508 -13.76 0.40 -13.35
CA ALA A 508 -15.18 0.62 -13.06
C ALA A 508 -15.87 1.50 -14.11
N TYR A 509 -15.19 2.53 -14.63
CA TYR A 509 -15.72 3.39 -15.70
C TYR A 509 -15.91 2.61 -17.00
N ALA A 510 -14.90 1.87 -17.44
CA ALA A 510 -14.95 1.08 -18.66
C ALA A 510 -15.99 -0.04 -18.58
N LYS A 511 -15.99 -0.84 -17.50
CA LYS A 511 -16.97 -1.92 -17.29
C LYS A 511 -18.40 -1.38 -17.13
N GLY A 512 -18.55 -0.24 -16.45
CA GLY A 512 -19.84 0.37 -16.16
C GLY A 512 -20.41 1.21 -17.32
N GLY A 513 -19.62 1.52 -18.35
CA GLY A 513 -20.00 2.50 -19.37
C GLY A 513 -20.27 3.89 -18.78
N ILE A 514 -19.48 4.30 -17.79
CA ILE A 514 -19.61 5.60 -17.13
C ILE A 514 -18.90 6.65 -17.99
N ALA A 515 -19.58 7.76 -18.29
CA ALA A 515 -19.00 8.85 -19.06
C ALA A 515 -17.78 9.45 -18.34
N LEU A 516 -16.72 9.73 -19.10
CA LEU A 516 -15.53 10.39 -18.57
C LEU A 516 -15.90 11.75 -17.93
N PRO A 517 -15.22 12.15 -16.84
CA PRO A 517 -15.44 13.46 -16.22
C PRO A 517 -15.13 14.62 -17.19
N GLU A 518 -15.61 15.81 -16.87
CA GLU A 518 -15.19 17.04 -17.56
C GLU A 518 -13.68 17.26 -17.39
N GLU A 519 -13.02 17.81 -18.42
CA GLU A 519 -11.58 18.10 -18.34
C GLU A 519 -11.30 19.13 -17.25
N LEU A 520 -10.18 18.93 -16.53
CA LEU A 520 -9.75 19.87 -15.51
C LEU A 520 -9.30 21.20 -16.14
N PRO A 521 -9.71 22.36 -15.59
CA PRO A 521 -9.23 23.66 -16.04
C PRO A 521 -7.70 23.78 -15.97
N GLU A 522 -7.09 24.58 -16.87
CA GLU A 522 -5.63 24.76 -16.93
C GLU A 522 -5.01 25.23 -15.60
N GLY A 523 -5.74 26.04 -14.82
CA GLY A 523 -5.32 26.54 -13.51
C GLY A 523 -5.36 25.51 -12.38
N SER A 524 -5.82 24.28 -12.63
CA SER A 524 -5.83 23.20 -11.64
C SER A 524 -4.40 22.75 -11.30
N PRO A 525 -4.15 22.23 -10.07
CA PRO A 525 -2.83 21.71 -9.70
C PRO A 525 -2.29 20.71 -10.73
N LEU A 526 -1.04 20.89 -11.15
CA LEU A 526 -0.45 20.13 -12.24
C LEU A 526 -0.45 18.61 -12.00
N LEU A 527 -0.18 18.16 -10.76
CA LEU A 527 -0.28 16.74 -10.39
C LEU A 527 -1.69 16.17 -10.62
N LYS A 528 -2.76 16.93 -10.34
CA LYS A 528 -4.13 16.48 -10.62
C LYS A 528 -4.38 16.36 -12.13
N ARG A 529 -3.89 17.31 -12.93
CA ARG A 529 -4.00 17.27 -14.40
C ARG A 529 -3.27 16.07 -15.00
N ILE A 530 -2.12 15.70 -14.43
CA ILE A 530 -1.36 14.50 -14.80
C ILE A 530 -2.19 13.24 -14.50
N SER A 531 -2.71 13.11 -13.28
CA SER A 531 -3.56 11.98 -12.89
C SER A 531 -4.84 11.90 -13.72
N ASP A 532 -5.51 13.01 -14.02
CA ASP A 532 -6.69 13.06 -14.91
C ASP A 532 -6.35 12.58 -16.32
N ALA A 533 -5.27 13.09 -16.93
CA ALA A 533 -4.84 12.65 -18.25
C ALA A 533 -4.55 11.15 -18.30
N MET A 534 -3.85 10.60 -17.29
CA MET A 534 -3.56 9.17 -17.23
C MET A 534 -4.79 8.32 -16.93
N PHE A 535 -5.69 8.79 -16.06
CA PHE A 535 -6.97 8.13 -15.80
C PHE A 535 -7.79 8.01 -17.08
N ARG A 536 -7.93 9.10 -17.85
CA ARG A 536 -8.61 9.08 -19.15
C ARG A 536 -7.92 8.14 -20.13
N ALA A 537 -6.58 8.17 -20.19
CA ALA A 537 -5.81 7.26 -21.02
C ALA A 537 -6.13 5.80 -20.69
N LYS A 538 -6.19 5.45 -19.40
CA LYS A 538 -6.47 4.09 -18.95
C LYS A 538 -7.91 3.66 -19.26
N VAL A 539 -8.90 4.54 -19.09
CA VAL A 539 -10.29 4.24 -19.49
C VAL A 539 -10.37 3.99 -21.00
N CYS A 540 -9.80 4.89 -21.81
CA CYS A 540 -9.77 4.74 -23.26
C CYS A 540 -9.05 3.46 -23.70
N GLU A 541 -7.94 3.09 -23.04
CA GLU A 541 -7.21 1.85 -23.31
C GLU A 541 -8.09 0.62 -23.07
N LEU A 542 -8.78 0.57 -21.92
CA LEU A 542 -9.69 -0.53 -21.58
C LEU A 542 -10.90 -0.62 -22.51
N GLU A 543 -11.34 0.50 -23.08
CA GLU A 543 -12.39 0.57 -24.10
C GLU A 543 -11.88 0.29 -25.54
N GLY A 544 -10.57 0.11 -25.73
CA GLY A 544 -9.96 -0.15 -27.04
C GLY A 544 -9.89 1.08 -27.95
N LYS A 545 -9.92 2.29 -27.38
CA LYS A 545 -9.92 3.57 -28.11
C LYS A 545 -8.50 4.07 -28.44
N PRO A 546 -8.22 4.56 -29.67
CA PRO A 546 -6.88 4.98 -30.08
C PRO A 546 -6.36 6.22 -29.33
N GLU A 547 -7.25 7.08 -28.83
CA GLU A 547 -6.94 8.30 -28.09
C GLU A 547 -6.15 8.04 -26.79
N ALA A 548 -6.14 6.80 -26.30
CA ALA A 548 -5.40 6.39 -25.11
C ALA A 548 -3.92 6.79 -25.17
N LYS A 549 -3.27 6.60 -26.33
CA LYS A 549 -1.84 6.93 -26.50
C LYS A 549 -1.56 8.43 -26.46
N GLU A 550 -2.47 9.24 -26.97
CA GLU A 550 -2.34 10.70 -26.96
C GLU A 550 -2.51 11.26 -25.55
N LEU A 551 -3.48 10.73 -24.79
CA LEU A 551 -3.72 11.09 -23.40
C LEU A 551 -2.57 10.63 -22.48
N GLU A 552 -2.01 9.44 -22.74
CA GLU A 552 -0.80 8.96 -22.07
C GLU A 552 0.37 9.93 -22.32
N ALA A 553 0.62 10.28 -23.58
CA ALA A 553 1.66 11.24 -23.94
C ALA A 553 1.43 12.62 -23.30
N ARG A 554 0.18 13.06 -23.17
CA ARG A 554 -0.20 14.29 -22.45
C ARG A 554 0.17 14.22 -20.98
N ALA A 555 -0.11 13.11 -20.29
CA ALA A 555 0.26 12.94 -18.88
C ALA A 555 1.77 13.04 -18.64
N PHE A 556 2.58 12.33 -19.44
CA PHE A 556 4.04 12.43 -19.39
C PHE A 556 4.54 13.84 -19.80
N GLY A 557 3.86 14.48 -20.75
CA GLY A 557 4.13 15.85 -21.18
C GLY A 557 3.96 16.87 -20.05
N LEU A 558 2.85 16.78 -19.30
CA LEU A 558 2.56 17.65 -18.15
C LEU A 558 3.55 17.44 -17.00
N MET A 559 3.94 16.20 -16.72
CA MET A 559 4.97 15.92 -15.72
C MET A 559 6.30 16.58 -16.07
N ARG A 560 6.70 16.47 -17.35
CA ARG A 560 7.91 17.10 -17.88
C ARG A 560 7.84 18.62 -17.80
N GLU A 561 6.71 19.21 -18.18
CA GLU A 561 6.47 20.66 -18.02
C GLU A 561 6.70 21.09 -16.57
N GLY A 562 6.13 20.38 -15.60
CA GLY A 562 6.28 20.69 -14.19
C GLY A 562 7.72 20.59 -13.68
N LEU A 563 8.44 19.51 -14.04
CA LEU A 563 9.84 19.32 -13.65
C LEU A 563 10.74 20.39 -14.28
N THR A 564 10.54 20.67 -15.57
CA THR A 564 11.29 21.72 -16.26
C THR A 564 10.88 23.12 -15.79
N GLY A 565 9.67 23.36 -15.29
CA GLY A 565 9.26 24.69 -14.81
C GLY A 565 9.89 25.15 -13.48
N THR A 566 10.71 24.32 -12.84
CA THR A 566 11.21 24.58 -11.46
C THR A 566 12.35 25.60 -11.36
N MET A 567 13.10 25.85 -12.43
CA MET A 567 14.24 26.77 -12.43
C MET A 567 14.28 27.61 -13.70
N ASP A 568 14.81 28.84 -13.61
CA ASP A 568 15.20 29.62 -14.79
C ASP A 568 16.54 29.10 -15.30
N TYR A 569 16.53 28.45 -16.47
CA TYR A 569 17.74 27.88 -17.06
C TYR A 569 18.51 28.86 -17.93
N ARG A 570 18.09 30.11 -18.09
CA ARG A 570 18.81 31.04 -18.95
C ARG A 570 20.23 31.26 -18.43
N GLN A 571 21.22 31.05 -19.31
CA GLN A 571 22.64 31.19 -19.01
C GLN A 571 23.29 32.25 -19.89
N GLN A 572 24.43 32.74 -19.43
CA GLN A 572 25.34 33.59 -20.21
C GLN A 572 26.70 32.89 -20.29
N PRO A 573 26.94 32.00 -21.27
CA PRO A 573 28.21 31.28 -21.36
C PRO A 573 29.37 32.25 -21.61
N LYS A 574 30.47 32.08 -20.86
CA LYS A 574 31.70 32.87 -21.00
C LYS A 574 32.90 31.95 -21.13
N LEU A 575 33.75 32.19 -22.13
CA LEU A 575 34.95 31.38 -22.32
C LEU A 575 35.88 31.51 -21.10
N SER A 576 36.13 30.40 -20.41
CA SER A 576 36.94 30.39 -19.18
C SER A 576 38.33 29.76 -19.35
N VAL A 577 38.62 29.23 -20.54
CA VAL A 577 39.83 28.46 -20.86
C VAL A 577 40.69 29.16 -21.90
N TYR A 578 42.00 28.88 -21.87
CA TYR A 578 42.92 29.32 -22.92
C TYR A 578 42.79 28.47 -24.19
N ALA A 579 43.30 28.99 -25.31
CA ALA A 579 43.17 28.36 -26.63
C ALA A 579 43.89 27.00 -26.75
N ASP A 580 44.87 26.74 -25.89
CA ASP A 580 45.67 25.51 -25.81
C ASP A 580 45.21 24.55 -24.70
N GLN A 581 44.22 24.94 -23.89
CA GLN A 581 43.71 24.13 -22.80
C GLN A 581 42.58 23.19 -23.25
N ILE A 582 42.52 22.04 -22.59
CA ILE A 582 41.41 21.09 -22.71
C ILE A 582 40.81 20.83 -21.32
N VAL A 583 39.48 20.90 -21.24
CA VAL A 583 38.72 20.52 -20.04
C VAL A 583 38.43 19.04 -20.12
N TRP A 584 38.77 18.32 -19.06
CA TRP A 584 38.53 16.89 -18.92
C TRP A 584 37.63 16.62 -17.71
N GLY A 585 36.41 16.17 -18.00
CA GLY A 585 35.46 15.67 -17.02
C GLY A 585 35.47 14.15 -16.93
N ARG A 586 35.37 13.63 -15.70
CA ARG A 586 35.35 12.20 -15.39
C ARG A 586 34.33 11.91 -14.30
N SER A 587 33.56 10.84 -14.44
CA SER A 587 32.63 10.40 -13.39
C SER A 587 32.66 8.89 -13.15
N PRO A 588 32.60 8.44 -11.88
CA PRO A 588 32.28 7.06 -11.55
C PRO A 588 30.84 6.73 -11.94
N VAL A 589 30.51 5.44 -12.02
CA VAL A 589 29.12 4.99 -12.15
C VAL A 589 28.50 4.70 -10.79
N ARG A 590 27.24 4.29 -10.74
CA ARG A 590 26.53 4.05 -9.49
C ARG A 590 25.88 2.67 -9.42
N ILE A 591 25.86 2.11 -8.22
CA ILE A 591 25.01 0.97 -7.84
C ILE A 591 24.04 1.46 -6.78
N ASP A 592 22.74 1.30 -7.02
CA ASP A 592 21.72 1.47 -5.98
C ASP A 592 21.59 0.16 -5.20
N ILE A 593 21.55 0.25 -3.87
CA ILE A 593 21.47 -0.94 -3.00
C ILE A 593 20.17 -1.01 -2.20
N ALA A 594 19.44 0.10 -2.07
CA ALA A 594 18.09 0.13 -1.51
C ALA A 594 17.31 1.38 -1.98
N GLY A 595 15.99 1.24 -2.10
CA GLY A 595 15.07 2.37 -2.33
C GLY A 595 14.96 2.89 -3.77
N GLY A 596 15.62 2.25 -4.75
CA GLY A 596 15.45 2.61 -6.16
C GLY A 596 13.97 2.62 -6.58
N TRP A 597 13.58 3.51 -7.50
CA TRP A 597 12.20 3.86 -7.90
C TRP A 597 11.48 4.85 -6.99
N THR A 598 11.88 4.98 -5.72
CA THR A 598 11.30 6.03 -4.85
C THR A 598 11.73 7.44 -5.27
N ASP A 599 12.78 7.54 -6.08
CA ASP A 599 13.30 8.78 -6.69
C ASP A 599 12.55 9.20 -7.96
N THR A 600 11.69 8.34 -8.50
CA THR A 600 11.03 8.55 -9.79
C THR A 600 9.71 9.33 -9.60
N PRO A 601 9.51 10.44 -10.34
CA PRO A 601 8.22 11.11 -10.43
C PRO A 601 7.14 10.21 -11.07
N PRO A 602 5.86 10.30 -10.64
CA PRO A 602 5.31 11.25 -9.69
C PRO A 602 5.48 10.85 -8.22
N TYR A 603 5.92 9.63 -7.90
CA TYR A 603 5.99 9.16 -6.50
C TYR A 603 6.86 10.09 -5.64
N SER A 604 8.06 10.44 -6.12
CA SER A 604 8.96 11.34 -5.42
C SER A 604 8.39 12.78 -5.25
N LEU A 605 7.47 13.20 -6.13
CA LEU A 605 6.78 14.49 -6.02
C LEU A 605 5.69 14.46 -4.96
N MET A 606 5.06 13.30 -4.73
CA MET A 606 3.97 13.14 -3.77
C MET A 606 4.50 12.85 -2.36
N GLU A 607 5.47 11.95 -2.25
CA GLU A 607 5.94 11.42 -0.96
C GLU A 607 7.40 11.79 -0.65
N GLY A 608 8.18 12.22 -1.64
CA GLY A 608 9.65 12.26 -1.54
C GLY A 608 10.27 10.86 -1.64
N GLY A 609 11.50 10.78 -2.11
CA GLY A 609 12.23 9.52 -2.30
C GLY A 609 13.37 9.33 -1.30
N ASN A 610 13.72 8.07 -1.03
CA ASN A 610 14.88 7.65 -0.26
C ASN A 610 15.67 6.61 -1.06
N VAL A 611 16.93 6.90 -1.41
CA VAL A 611 17.78 5.94 -2.12
C VAL A 611 19.13 5.83 -1.43
N VAL A 612 19.57 4.60 -1.14
CA VAL A 612 20.95 4.32 -0.73
C VAL A 612 21.70 3.81 -1.95
N ASN A 613 22.76 4.51 -2.34
CA ASN A 613 23.62 4.11 -3.46
C ASN A 613 25.11 4.32 -3.16
N LEU A 614 25.94 3.74 -4.00
CA LEU A 614 27.39 3.88 -3.96
C LEU A 614 27.94 4.31 -5.32
N ALA A 615 28.89 5.23 -5.31
CA ALA A 615 29.68 5.61 -6.49
C ALA A 615 30.84 4.63 -6.66
N ILE A 616 30.99 4.03 -7.84
CA ILE A 616 32.03 3.04 -8.14
C ILE A 616 32.84 3.39 -9.38
N GLU A 617 34.13 3.09 -9.29
CA GLU A 617 35.06 3.05 -10.41
C GLU A 617 35.18 1.63 -10.92
N LEU A 618 35.46 1.49 -12.22
CA LEU A 618 35.65 0.19 -12.86
C LEU A 618 37.11 0.06 -13.26
N ASN A 619 37.73 -1.05 -12.86
CA ASN A 619 39.16 -1.30 -13.09
C ASN A 619 40.06 -0.14 -12.64
N GLY A 620 39.71 0.52 -11.52
CA GLY A 620 40.46 1.63 -10.93
C GLY A 620 40.37 2.96 -11.69
N GLN A 621 39.39 3.13 -12.59
CA GLN A 621 39.16 4.39 -13.29
C GLN A 621 37.67 4.77 -13.38
N PRO A 622 37.36 6.08 -13.38
CA PRO A 622 36.07 6.59 -13.81
C PRO A 622 35.80 6.21 -15.28
N PRO A 623 34.76 5.39 -15.56
CA PRO A 623 34.53 4.83 -16.89
C PRO A 623 33.87 5.81 -17.86
N LEU A 624 33.34 6.93 -17.37
CA LEU A 624 32.70 7.97 -18.19
C LEU A 624 33.59 9.20 -18.25
N GLN A 625 33.95 9.60 -19.46
CA GLN A 625 34.90 10.68 -19.69
C GLN A 625 34.43 11.62 -20.80
N VAL A 626 34.64 12.91 -20.59
CA VAL A 626 34.26 13.97 -21.52
C VAL A 626 35.42 14.95 -21.66
N TYR A 627 35.71 15.33 -22.90
CA TYR A 627 36.70 16.34 -23.21
C TYR A 627 36.03 17.50 -23.94
N VAL A 628 36.32 18.73 -23.51
CA VAL A 628 35.85 19.95 -24.16
C VAL A 628 37.05 20.85 -24.44
N LYS A 629 37.23 21.26 -25.71
CA LYS A 629 38.31 22.16 -26.12
C LYS A 629 37.80 23.24 -27.09
N PRO A 630 38.48 24.39 -27.17
CA PRO A 630 38.16 25.42 -28.15
C PRO A 630 38.46 24.96 -29.58
N SER A 631 37.69 25.47 -30.54
CA SER A 631 37.88 25.25 -31.97
C SER A 631 38.07 26.57 -32.70
N LYS A 632 38.93 26.58 -33.72
CA LYS A 632 39.17 27.75 -34.58
C LYS A 632 37.99 28.04 -35.52
N GLU A 633 37.18 27.03 -35.79
CA GLU A 633 36.00 27.14 -36.63
C GLU A 633 34.80 27.43 -35.73
N TYR A 634 33.99 28.45 -36.04
CA TYR A 634 32.83 28.87 -35.24
C TYR A 634 31.63 27.93 -35.43
N ARG A 635 31.85 26.65 -35.14
CA ARG A 635 30.88 25.55 -35.16
C ARG A 635 31.11 24.64 -33.97
N ILE A 636 30.12 23.80 -33.67
CA ILE A 636 30.22 22.80 -32.61
C ILE A 636 30.50 21.45 -33.24
N THR A 637 31.54 20.76 -32.78
CA THR A 637 31.90 19.41 -33.23
C THR A 637 31.69 18.43 -32.08
N LEU A 638 30.88 17.41 -32.30
CA LEU A 638 30.57 16.36 -31.33
C LEU A 638 31.22 15.05 -31.79
N ARG A 639 31.94 14.36 -30.90
CA ARG A 639 32.60 13.08 -31.18
C ARG A 639 32.28 12.06 -30.10
N SER A 640 32.06 10.81 -30.48
CA SER A 640 31.99 9.66 -29.56
C SER A 640 33.07 8.67 -29.96
N ILE A 641 33.97 8.36 -29.02
CA ILE A 641 35.08 7.43 -29.25
C ILE A 641 34.57 6.00 -29.32
N ASP A 642 33.69 5.62 -28.40
CA ASP A 642 33.15 4.27 -28.26
C ASP A 642 32.23 3.86 -29.43
N LEU A 643 31.48 4.80 -30.00
CA LEU A 643 30.62 4.55 -31.15
C LEU A 643 31.28 4.89 -32.48
N GLY A 644 32.49 5.47 -32.47
CA GLY A 644 33.19 5.91 -33.68
C GLY A 644 32.40 6.97 -34.48
N ALA A 645 31.57 7.75 -33.81
CA ALA A 645 30.65 8.71 -34.44
C ALA A 645 31.18 10.15 -34.35
N MET A 646 30.78 10.98 -35.31
CA MET A 646 31.08 12.42 -35.36
C MET A 646 29.90 13.18 -35.97
N GLU A 647 29.57 14.33 -35.39
CA GLU A 647 28.56 15.25 -35.91
C GLU A 647 29.07 16.70 -35.80
N VAL A 648 28.77 17.52 -36.81
CA VAL A 648 29.09 18.94 -36.82
C VAL A 648 27.78 19.71 -36.82
N VAL A 649 27.62 20.59 -35.84
CA VAL A 649 26.42 21.41 -35.61
C VAL A 649 26.77 22.86 -35.88
N SER A 650 26.07 23.48 -36.82
CA SER A 650 26.29 24.84 -37.30
C SER A 650 25.06 25.75 -37.13
N THR A 651 23.87 25.19 -36.92
CA THR A 651 22.63 25.96 -36.70
C THR A 651 21.95 25.65 -35.37
N TYR A 652 21.00 26.51 -34.96
CA TYR A 652 20.21 26.26 -33.76
C TYR A 652 19.27 25.07 -33.94
N GLU A 653 18.72 24.86 -35.13
CA GLU A 653 17.83 23.75 -35.44
C GLU A 653 18.55 22.40 -35.32
N GLU A 654 19.79 22.32 -35.84
CA GLU A 654 20.64 21.14 -35.69
C GLU A 654 20.99 20.87 -34.22
N LEU A 655 21.18 21.93 -33.42
CA LEU A 655 21.44 21.83 -31.99
C LEU A 655 20.20 21.42 -31.19
N GLN A 656 19.01 21.88 -31.60
CA GLN A 656 17.73 21.57 -30.95
C GLN A 656 17.22 20.15 -31.29
N ASP A 657 17.76 19.50 -32.32
CA ASP A 657 17.45 18.12 -32.69
C ASP A 657 18.11 17.08 -31.74
N TYR A 658 17.94 17.27 -30.43
CA TYR A 658 18.38 16.34 -29.39
C TYR A 658 17.32 15.26 -29.06
N ARG A 659 16.10 15.40 -29.56
CA ARG A 659 15.00 14.42 -29.35
C ARG A 659 15.01 13.25 -30.33
N LYS A 660 15.92 13.26 -31.31
CA LYS A 660 16.05 12.21 -32.31
C LYS A 660 16.43 10.86 -31.67
N VAL A 661 15.52 9.90 -31.76
CA VAL A 661 15.71 8.56 -31.20
C VAL A 661 16.95 7.89 -31.82
N GLY A 662 17.82 7.35 -30.98
CA GLY A 662 19.02 6.63 -31.41
C GLY A 662 20.20 7.52 -31.81
N SER A 663 20.10 8.85 -31.69
CA SER A 663 21.24 9.73 -31.92
C SER A 663 22.30 9.54 -30.82
N PRO A 664 23.58 9.34 -31.17
CA PRO A 664 24.67 9.27 -30.19
C PRO A 664 24.94 10.62 -29.52
N PHE A 665 24.40 11.72 -30.06
CA PHE A 665 24.70 13.08 -29.65
C PHE A 665 23.53 13.84 -29.03
N SER A 666 22.43 13.16 -28.71
CA SER A 666 21.29 13.76 -27.98
C SER A 666 21.71 14.42 -26.67
N ILE A 667 22.51 13.73 -25.85
CA ILE A 667 22.99 14.23 -24.55
C ILE A 667 23.83 15.51 -24.70
N PRO A 668 24.93 15.54 -25.46
CA PRO A 668 25.76 16.73 -25.56
C PRO A 668 25.04 17.91 -26.23
N LYS A 669 24.14 17.68 -27.20
CA LYS A 669 23.30 18.73 -27.77
C LYS A 669 22.41 19.38 -26.71
N ALA A 670 21.67 18.57 -25.94
CA ALA A 670 20.82 19.09 -24.87
C ALA A 670 21.64 19.81 -23.78
N ALA A 671 22.84 19.32 -23.45
CA ALA A 671 23.73 19.97 -22.50
C ALA A 671 24.22 21.35 -22.98
N LEU A 672 24.56 21.48 -24.27
CA LEU A 672 24.93 22.77 -24.88
C LEU A 672 23.77 23.76 -24.92
N VAL A 673 22.56 23.28 -25.21
CA VAL A 673 21.33 24.08 -25.12
C VAL A 673 21.17 24.63 -23.69
N LEU A 674 21.27 23.77 -22.67
CA LEU A 674 21.18 24.17 -21.26
C LEU A 674 22.34 25.05 -20.78
N ALA A 675 23.51 24.96 -21.43
CA ALA A 675 24.64 25.85 -21.18
C ALA A 675 24.46 27.25 -21.80
N GLY A 676 23.37 27.47 -22.56
CA GLY A 676 23.00 28.76 -23.11
C GLY A 676 23.33 28.95 -24.59
N PHE A 677 23.64 27.90 -25.35
CA PHE A 677 23.91 28.01 -26.81
C PHE A 677 22.64 27.94 -27.67
N HIS A 678 21.48 28.22 -27.09
CA HIS A 678 20.20 28.30 -27.79
C HIS A 678 19.41 29.54 -27.32
N PRO A 679 18.68 30.26 -28.20
CA PRO A 679 18.03 31.52 -27.84
C PRO A 679 17.01 31.45 -26.68
N GLU A 680 16.40 30.28 -26.47
CA GLU A 680 15.45 30.06 -25.36
C GLU A 680 16.15 29.89 -24.00
N PHE A 681 17.42 29.46 -24.01
CA PHE A 681 18.22 29.14 -22.82
C PHE A 681 19.38 30.12 -22.62
N SER A 682 19.45 31.16 -23.44
CA SER A 682 20.45 32.22 -23.35
C SER A 682 19.82 33.48 -22.76
N THR A 683 20.57 34.22 -21.95
CA THR A 683 20.18 35.58 -21.53
C THR A 683 20.26 36.58 -22.68
N GLU A 684 21.15 36.34 -23.65
CA GLU A 684 21.35 37.17 -24.83
C GLU A 684 20.87 36.47 -26.09
N ARG A 685 20.30 37.22 -27.03
CA ARG A 685 19.80 36.66 -28.30
C ARG A 685 20.74 37.03 -29.44
N PHE A 686 21.15 36.02 -30.20
CA PHE A 686 21.96 36.17 -31.40
C PHE A 686 21.19 35.67 -32.62
N ALA A 687 21.46 36.26 -33.80
CA ALA A 687 20.76 35.92 -35.04
C ALA A 687 21.04 34.48 -35.53
N SER A 688 22.18 33.90 -35.18
CA SER A 688 22.57 32.53 -35.53
C SER A 688 23.54 31.94 -34.51
N LEU A 689 23.66 30.61 -34.49
CA LEU A 689 24.63 29.92 -33.63
C LEU A 689 26.08 30.36 -33.94
N GLU A 690 26.42 30.54 -35.21
CA GLU A 690 27.74 31.03 -35.61
C GLU A 690 28.03 32.44 -35.03
N ALA A 691 27.03 33.34 -35.06
CA ALA A 691 27.18 34.68 -34.48
C ALA A 691 27.39 34.61 -32.95
N GLN A 692 26.67 33.71 -32.27
CA GLN A 692 26.86 33.46 -30.86
C GLN A 692 28.26 32.91 -30.55
N LEU A 693 28.76 31.94 -31.32
CA LEU A 693 30.10 31.37 -31.14
C LEU A 693 31.21 32.40 -31.42
N LYS A 694 31.00 33.30 -32.39
CA LYS A 694 31.90 34.45 -32.61
C LYS A 694 31.93 35.40 -31.42
N ALA A 695 30.77 35.70 -30.82
CA ALA A 695 30.68 36.53 -29.62
C ALA A 695 31.29 35.83 -28.39
N PHE A 696 31.11 34.51 -28.27
CA PHE A 696 31.74 33.67 -27.25
C PHE A 696 33.27 33.60 -27.42
N GLY A 697 33.76 33.75 -28.64
CA GLY A 697 35.18 33.87 -28.99
C GLY A 697 35.82 32.64 -29.62
N THR A 698 35.09 31.51 -29.71
CA THR A 698 35.61 30.25 -30.26
C THR A 698 34.46 29.29 -30.62
N GLY A 699 34.72 28.32 -31.50
CA GLY A 699 33.87 27.14 -31.61
C GLY A 699 34.16 26.12 -30.50
N ILE A 700 33.41 25.03 -30.47
CA ILE A 700 33.49 24.04 -29.38
C ILE A 700 33.67 22.65 -29.96
N GLU A 701 34.63 21.89 -29.44
CA GLU A 701 34.73 20.46 -29.73
C GLU A 701 34.48 19.67 -28.43
N VAL A 702 33.43 18.84 -28.43
CA VAL A 702 33.05 17.95 -27.32
C VAL A 702 33.30 16.51 -27.75
N THR A 703 34.15 15.80 -27.01
CA THR A 703 34.44 14.38 -27.23
C THR A 703 34.00 13.55 -26.03
N LEU A 704 33.24 12.49 -26.28
CA LEU A 704 32.69 11.59 -25.27
C LEU A 704 33.36 10.21 -25.36
N LEU A 705 33.54 9.59 -24.19
CA LEU A 705 33.94 8.20 -24.06
C LEU A 705 33.11 7.53 -22.95
N SER A 706 32.35 6.49 -23.32
CA SER A 706 31.75 5.56 -22.37
C SER A 706 32.46 4.22 -22.44
N ALA A 707 33.23 3.87 -21.40
CA ALA A 707 33.89 2.56 -21.31
C ALA A 707 32.94 1.43 -20.86
N ILE A 708 31.62 1.67 -20.89
CA ILE A 708 30.58 0.73 -20.48
C ILE A 708 29.53 0.62 -21.59
N PRO A 709 29.05 -0.59 -21.93
CA PRO A 709 27.96 -0.77 -22.88
C PRO A 709 26.68 -0.05 -22.46
N ALA A 710 25.93 0.47 -23.43
CA ALA A 710 24.56 0.94 -23.19
C ALA A 710 23.69 -0.18 -22.60
N GLY A 711 22.75 0.18 -21.71
CA GLY A 711 21.90 -0.80 -21.02
C GLY A 711 22.63 -1.61 -19.94
N SER A 712 23.72 -1.07 -19.39
CA SER A 712 24.48 -1.68 -18.28
C SER A 712 23.70 -1.74 -16.95
N GLY A 713 22.73 -0.84 -16.77
CA GLY A 713 22.04 -0.66 -15.50
C GLY A 713 22.83 0.16 -14.47
N LEU A 714 23.98 0.77 -14.82
CA LEU A 714 24.83 1.50 -13.88
C LEU A 714 24.62 3.04 -13.89
N GLY A 715 23.47 3.51 -14.38
CA GLY A 715 23.15 4.95 -14.47
C GLY A 715 23.95 5.71 -15.54
N THR A 716 24.49 4.98 -16.52
CA THR A 716 25.46 5.49 -17.50
C THR A 716 25.00 6.75 -18.22
N SER A 717 23.75 6.80 -18.69
CA SER A 717 23.24 7.93 -19.48
C SER A 717 23.15 9.22 -18.66
N SER A 718 22.55 9.14 -17.47
CA SER A 718 22.37 10.29 -16.56
C SER A 718 23.72 10.83 -16.09
N ILE A 719 24.62 9.93 -15.71
CA ILE A 719 25.94 10.32 -15.24
C ILE A 719 26.79 10.89 -16.38
N LEU A 720 26.67 10.35 -17.61
CA LEU A 720 27.32 10.93 -18.77
C LEU A 720 26.80 12.35 -19.03
N ALA A 721 25.48 12.57 -18.96
CA ALA A 721 24.88 13.90 -19.06
C ALA A 721 25.42 14.86 -17.98
N ALA A 722 25.49 14.42 -16.73
CA ALA A 722 26.09 15.20 -15.64
C ALA A 722 27.58 15.50 -15.88
N THR A 723 28.33 14.56 -16.47
CA THR A 723 29.75 14.74 -16.81
C THR A 723 29.95 15.76 -17.92
N VAL A 724 29.09 15.73 -18.95
CA VAL A 724 29.09 16.75 -20.01
C VAL A 724 28.75 18.12 -19.44
N LEU A 725 27.69 18.21 -18.64
CA LEU A 725 27.31 19.47 -17.98
C LEU A 725 28.42 19.99 -17.06
N GLY A 726 29.11 19.11 -16.33
CA GLY A 726 30.24 19.48 -15.49
C GLY A 726 31.43 20.03 -16.29
N ALA A 727 31.77 19.40 -17.42
CA ALA A 727 32.84 19.88 -18.29
C ALA A 727 32.48 21.21 -18.97
N LEU A 728 31.22 21.36 -19.43
CA LEU A 728 30.71 22.62 -19.99
C LEU A 728 30.61 23.73 -18.94
N ASN A 729 30.24 23.39 -17.69
CA ASN A 729 30.18 24.33 -16.59
C ASN A 729 31.53 25.01 -16.36
N ASP A 730 32.61 24.22 -16.33
CA ASP A 730 33.97 24.75 -16.24
C ASP A 730 34.34 25.52 -17.51
N PHE A 731 34.20 24.92 -18.70
CA PHE A 731 34.57 25.53 -19.98
C PHE A 731 33.87 26.89 -20.27
N CYS A 732 32.59 27.00 -19.90
CA CYS A 732 31.75 28.18 -20.13
C CYS A 732 31.61 29.09 -18.89
N GLY A 733 32.34 28.85 -17.80
CA GLY A 733 32.33 29.71 -16.62
C GLY A 733 30.95 29.91 -15.99
N LEU A 734 30.13 28.86 -15.97
CA LEU A 734 28.72 28.93 -15.56
C LEU A 734 28.53 28.91 -14.02
N ASN A 735 29.57 28.56 -13.28
CA ASN A 735 29.64 28.56 -11.80
C ASN A 735 28.57 27.72 -11.10
N TRP A 736 28.16 26.60 -11.70
CA TRP A 736 27.29 25.62 -11.04
C TRP A 736 28.08 24.77 -10.05
N ASP A 737 27.48 24.47 -8.91
CA ASP A 737 27.98 23.47 -7.98
C ASP A 737 27.48 22.06 -8.36
N LYS A 738 27.90 21.04 -7.60
CA LYS A 738 27.51 19.65 -7.87
C LYS A 738 25.99 19.43 -7.77
N GLN A 739 25.31 20.16 -6.90
CA GLN A 739 23.85 20.12 -6.77
C GLN A 739 23.18 20.71 -8.02
N GLY A 740 23.60 21.91 -8.44
CA GLY A 740 23.11 22.57 -9.64
C GLY A 740 23.36 21.78 -10.93
N ILE A 741 24.46 21.00 -11.00
CA ILE A 741 24.71 20.04 -12.09
C ILE A 741 23.68 18.89 -12.03
N GLY A 742 23.42 18.33 -10.85
CA GLY A 742 22.43 17.27 -10.66
C GLY A 742 21.02 17.69 -11.06
N SER A 743 20.55 18.86 -10.61
CA SER A 743 19.24 19.42 -10.97
C SER A 743 19.10 19.66 -12.48
N ARG A 744 20.14 20.22 -13.11
CA ARG A 744 20.16 20.43 -14.58
C ARG A 744 20.22 19.11 -15.36
N THR A 745 20.84 18.08 -14.78
CA THR A 745 20.84 16.75 -15.38
C THR A 745 19.44 16.16 -15.42
N LEU A 746 18.66 16.30 -14.33
CA LEU A 746 17.26 15.87 -14.31
C LEU A 746 16.46 16.57 -15.43
N VAL A 747 16.62 17.89 -15.55
CA VAL A 747 15.97 18.69 -16.60
C VAL A 747 16.38 18.22 -18.00
N LEU A 748 17.67 17.99 -18.21
CA LEU A 748 18.22 17.45 -19.46
C LEU A 748 17.52 16.14 -19.83
N GLU A 749 17.36 15.19 -18.89
CA GLU A 749 16.68 13.93 -19.16
C GLU A 749 15.21 14.09 -19.54
N GLN A 750 14.52 15.01 -18.86
CA GLN A 750 13.13 15.34 -19.19
C GLN A 750 13.03 15.95 -20.60
N LEU A 751 14.00 16.75 -21.04
CA LEU A 751 14.11 17.22 -22.42
C LEU A 751 14.36 16.08 -23.42
N LEU A 752 15.12 15.05 -23.01
CA LEU A 752 15.41 13.86 -23.80
C LEU A 752 14.30 12.80 -23.85
N THR A 753 13.20 13.00 -23.11
CA THR A 753 12.03 12.09 -23.05
C THR A 753 12.32 10.72 -22.41
N THR A 754 13.46 10.55 -21.75
CA THR A 754 13.84 9.27 -21.12
C THR A 754 13.09 8.99 -19.82
N GLY A 755 12.63 10.04 -19.12
CA GLY A 755 11.66 9.93 -18.02
C GLY A 755 12.19 9.35 -16.70
N GLY A 756 13.49 9.48 -16.41
CA GLY A 756 14.12 8.93 -15.20
C GLY A 756 13.85 9.72 -13.91
N GLY A 757 14.20 9.10 -12.78
CA GLY A 757 14.27 9.73 -11.47
C GLY A 757 15.58 10.49 -11.25
N TRP A 758 15.85 10.88 -10.01
CA TRP A 758 17.03 11.69 -9.68
C TRP A 758 18.25 10.89 -9.17
N GLN A 759 18.11 9.60 -8.89
CA GLN A 759 19.17 8.85 -8.19
C GLN A 759 20.46 8.70 -9.01
N ASP A 760 20.36 8.61 -10.34
CA ASP A 760 21.48 8.20 -11.19
C ASP A 760 22.54 9.28 -11.24
N GLN A 761 22.13 10.53 -11.52
CA GLN A 761 23.04 11.66 -11.57
C GLN A 761 23.72 11.91 -10.22
N TYR A 762 22.96 11.93 -9.13
CA TYR A 762 23.53 12.16 -7.81
C TYR A 762 24.37 10.98 -7.34
N GLY A 763 24.04 9.77 -7.80
CA GLY A 763 24.79 8.54 -7.55
C GLY A 763 26.22 8.60 -8.08
N GLY A 764 26.45 9.13 -9.29
CA GLY A 764 27.79 9.26 -9.88
C GLY A 764 28.48 10.60 -9.62
N VAL A 765 27.74 11.71 -9.51
CA VAL A 765 28.31 13.05 -9.27
C VAL A 765 28.94 13.17 -7.87
N LEU A 766 28.31 12.53 -6.89
CA LEU A 766 28.76 12.53 -5.49
C LEU A 766 29.50 11.23 -5.18
N HIS A 767 30.53 11.32 -4.35
CA HIS A 767 31.38 10.19 -3.98
C HIS A 767 30.72 9.25 -2.96
N GLY A 768 31.36 8.11 -2.74
CA GLY A 768 31.14 7.22 -1.60
C GLY A 768 29.77 6.56 -1.54
N VAL A 769 29.50 5.98 -0.37
CA VAL A 769 28.21 5.41 0.02
C VAL A 769 27.37 6.52 0.65
N LYS A 770 26.10 6.61 0.25
CA LYS A 770 25.25 7.73 0.64
C LYS A 770 23.77 7.36 0.62
N LEU A 771 23.04 7.94 1.56
CA LEU A 771 21.59 8.06 1.52
C LEU A 771 21.23 9.42 0.90
N LEU A 772 20.39 9.39 -0.12
CA LEU A 772 19.84 10.55 -0.81
C LEU A 772 18.35 10.65 -0.50
N GLN A 773 17.88 11.83 -0.09
CA GLN A 773 16.48 12.03 0.30
C GLN A 773 15.89 13.30 -0.29
N THR A 774 14.73 13.22 -0.93
CA THR A 774 13.94 14.40 -1.31
C THR A 774 12.75 14.60 -0.38
N GLN A 775 12.04 15.71 -0.57
CA GLN A 775 10.75 15.96 0.06
C GLN A 775 9.67 16.03 -1.01
N PRO A 776 8.38 15.90 -0.65
CA PRO A 776 7.28 16.17 -1.56
C PRO A 776 7.41 17.55 -2.24
N GLY A 777 7.02 17.62 -3.50
CA GLY A 777 7.00 18.85 -4.30
C GLY A 777 7.85 18.79 -5.56
N TRP A 778 7.79 19.85 -6.37
CA TRP A 778 8.50 19.91 -7.65
C TRP A 778 10.01 20.09 -7.52
N HIS A 779 10.48 20.63 -6.39
CA HIS A 779 11.90 20.83 -6.12
C HIS A 779 12.56 19.53 -5.66
N GLN A 780 13.01 18.72 -6.62
CA GLN A 780 13.58 17.39 -6.38
C GLN A 780 15.11 17.43 -6.23
N GLU A 781 15.60 18.27 -5.30
CA GLU A 781 17.02 18.32 -4.91
C GLU A 781 17.27 17.44 -3.67
N PRO A 782 18.05 16.34 -3.78
CA PRO A 782 18.27 15.43 -2.66
C PRO A 782 19.19 16.01 -1.59
N LYS A 783 18.76 15.87 -0.34
CA LYS A 783 19.63 15.98 0.83
C LYS A 783 20.50 14.73 0.92
N VAL A 784 21.79 14.94 1.15
CA VAL A 784 22.80 13.88 1.15
C VAL A 784 23.23 13.57 2.58
N ARG A 785 23.24 12.29 2.95
CA ARG A 785 23.86 11.79 4.18
C ARG A 785 24.90 10.75 3.79
N TRP A 786 26.17 11.06 4.03
CA TRP A 786 27.28 10.14 3.77
C TRP A 786 27.32 9.03 4.81
N LEU A 787 27.63 7.83 4.36
CA LEU A 787 27.71 6.62 5.16
C LEU A 787 29.16 6.13 5.30
N PRO A 788 29.50 5.39 6.37
CA PRO A 788 30.79 4.72 6.50
C PRO A 788 31.06 3.78 5.32
N ASP A 789 32.32 3.71 4.90
CA ASP A 789 32.76 2.88 3.76
C ASP A 789 33.38 1.55 4.17
N TYR A 790 33.55 1.30 5.48
CA TYR A 790 34.26 0.13 6.03
C TYR A 790 33.75 -1.21 5.49
N LEU A 791 32.43 -1.36 5.33
CA LEU A 791 31.79 -2.55 4.77
C LEU A 791 32.15 -2.82 3.30
N PHE A 792 32.68 -1.83 2.59
CA PHE A 792 33.02 -1.90 1.17
C PHE A 792 34.53 -1.84 0.92
N THR A 793 35.31 -1.27 1.85
CA THR A 793 36.74 -1.00 1.67
C THR A 793 37.66 -1.92 2.46
N SER A 794 37.21 -2.47 3.59
CA SER A 794 38.02 -3.39 4.41
C SER A 794 38.44 -4.64 3.63
N ASP A 795 39.65 -5.16 3.89
CA ASP A 795 40.19 -6.30 3.12
C ASP A 795 39.39 -7.60 3.27
N GLU A 796 38.65 -7.74 4.37
CA GLU A 796 37.73 -8.83 4.62
C GLU A 796 36.51 -8.74 3.70
N TYR A 797 35.77 -7.62 3.76
CA TYR A 797 34.49 -7.47 3.04
C TYR A 797 34.64 -7.05 1.59
N ARG A 798 35.68 -6.30 1.23
CA ARG A 798 35.95 -5.86 -0.16
C ARG A 798 36.01 -7.04 -1.13
N LYS A 799 36.52 -8.19 -0.69
CA LYS A 799 36.62 -9.41 -1.51
C LYS A 799 35.26 -10.09 -1.74
N CYS A 800 34.31 -9.87 -0.84
CA CYS A 800 32.96 -10.43 -0.91
C CYS A 800 32.06 -9.69 -1.90
N HIS A 801 32.39 -8.45 -2.24
CA HIS A 801 31.64 -7.68 -3.23
C HIS A 801 32.10 -8.01 -4.65
N LEU A 802 31.17 -8.47 -5.48
CA LEU A 802 31.44 -8.93 -6.84
C LEU A 802 30.57 -8.19 -7.85
N LEU A 803 31.16 -7.84 -9.00
CA LEU A 803 30.45 -7.24 -10.11
C LEU A 803 30.64 -8.08 -11.37
N TYR A 804 29.52 -8.56 -11.93
CA TYR A 804 29.51 -9.44 -13.09
C TYR A 804 28.66 -8.85 -14.20
N TYR A 805 29.26 -8.61 -15.37
CA TYR A 805 28.50 -8.24 -16.55
C TYR A 805 27.86 -9.51 -17.14
N THR A 806 26.53 -9.54 -17.21
CA THR A 806 25.79 -10.72 -17.70
C THR A 806 25.88 -10.91 -19.20
N GLY A 807 26.23 -9.86 -19.96
CA GLY A 807 26.16 -9.84 -21.42
C GLY A 807 24.76 -9.76 -22.01
N ILE A 808 23.72 -9.83 -21.16
CA ILE A 808 22.31 -9.69 -21.53
C ILE A 808 21.99 -8.18 -21.52
N THR A 809 21.44 -7.66 -22.60
CA THR A 809 21.05 -6.25 -22.69
C THR A 809 19.57 -6.15 -23.02
N ARG A 810 18.82 -5.40 -22.20
CA ARG A 810 17.42 -5.04 -22.45
C ARG A 810 17.27 -3.52 -22.31
N THR A 811 16.45 -2.91 -23.16
CA THR A 811 16.13 -1.49 -23.07
C THR A 811 15.15 -1.24 -21.93
N ALA A 812 15.57 -0.45 -20.93
CA ALA A 812 14.80 -0.10 -19.73
C ALA A 812 13.49 0.69 -19.99
N LYS A 813 13.30 1.24 -21.19
CA LYS A 813 12.18 2.17 -21.50
C LYS A 813 10.79 1.55 -21.32
N GLY A 814 10.61 0.26 -21.61
CA GLY A 814 9.31 -0.41 -21.49
C GLY A 814 8.89 -0.62 -20.03
N ILE A 815 9.83 -1.08 -19.19
CA ILE A 815 9.61 -1.35 -17.76
C ILE A 815 9.26 -0.05 -17.02
N LEU A 816 10.01 1.01 -17.30
CA LEU A 816 9.83 2.31 -16.64
C LEU A 816 8.48 2.96 -16.94
N ALA A 817 7.97 2.82 -18.17
CA ALA A 817 6.68 3.39 -18.53
C ALA A 817 5.52 2.76 -17.74
N GLU A 818 5.48 1.43 -17.61
CA GLU A 818 4.38 0.74 -16.94
C GLU A 818 4.35 1.00 -15.43
N ILE A 819 5.50 0.98 -14.76
CA ILE A 819 5.58 1.31 -13.33
C ILE A 819 5.12 2.76 -13.09
N VAL A 820 5.57 3.71 -13.92
CA VAL A 820 5.21 5.13 -13.79
C VAL A 820 3.72 5.36 -14.09
N LYS A 821 3.12 4.61 -15.03
CA LYS A 821 1.65 4.62 -15.22
C LYS A 821 0.93 4.19 -13.96
N GLY A 822 1.40 3.12 -13.31
CA GLY A 822 0.88 2.66 -12.02
C GLY A 822 0.93 3.76 -10.96
N MET A 823 2.02 4.53 -10.90
CA MET A 823 2.18 5.67 -9.99
C MET A 823 1.21 6.82 -10.31
N PHE A 824 1.04 7.19 -11.59
CA PHE A 824 0.08 8.23 -12.01
C PHE A 824 -1.37 7.89 -11.67
N LEU A 825 -1.68 6.59 -11.72
CA LEU A 825 -3.00 6.05 -11.40
C LEU A 825 -3.19 5.79 -9.89
N ASN A 826 -2.24 6.14 -9.04
CA ASN A 826 -2.25 5.79 -7.61
C ASN A 826 -2.57 4.30 -7.36
N SER A 827 -2.03 3.40 -8.19
CA SER A 827 -2.29 1.96 -8.05
C SER A 827 -1.91 1.50 -6.65
N ASN A 828 -2.87 0.93 -5.90
CA ASN A 828 -2.69 0.57 -4.49
C ASN A 828 -1.44 -0.29 -4.27
N ARG A 829 -1.29 -1.34 -5.08
CA ARG A 829 -0.14 -2.26 -5.05
C ARG A 829 1.19 -1.53 -5.25
N HIS A 830 1.26 -0.65 -6.25
CA HIS A 830 2.52 0.06 -6.57
C HIS A 830 2.89 1.05 -5.48
N LEU A 831 1.93 1.86 -5.00
CA LEU A 831 2.20 2.86 -3.97
C LEU A 831 2.61 2.21 -2.64
N HIS A 832 1.93 1.12 -2.24
CA HIS A 832 2.28 0.39 -1.03
C HIS A 832 3.69 -0.21 -1.11
N LEU A 833 4.06 -0.83 -2.24
CA LEU A 833 5.40 -1.36 -2.42
C LEU A 833 6.47 -0.26 -2.43
N LEU A 834 6.20 0.90 -3.05
CA LEU A 834 7.12 2.04 -3.04
C LEU A 834 7.29 2.64 -1.63
N GLU A 835 6.23 2.69 -0.83
CA GLU A 835 6.30 3.05 0.59
C GLU A 835 7.20 2.09 1.38
N GLN A 836 7.03 0.78 1.19
CA GLN A 836 7.90 -0.23 1.80
C GLN A 836 9.36 -0.09 1.33
N MET A 837 9.60 0.21 0.05
CA MET A 837 10.95 0.41 -0.48
C MET A 837 11.61 1.67 0.10
N LYS A 838 10.83 2.72 0.34
CA LYS A 838 11.30 3.96 0.97
C LYS A 838 11.67 3.75 2.45
N GLY A 839 10.88 2.93 3.18
CA GLY A 839 11.21 2.46 4.52
C GLY A 839 12.45 1.56 4.53
N HIS A 840 12.52 0.60 3.61
CA HIS A 840 13.66 -0.30 3.43
C HIS A 840 14.99 0.42 3.18
N ALA A 841 14.97 1.57 2.51
CA ALA A 841 16.17 2.41 2.36
C ALA A 841 16.70 2.92 3.72
N MET A 842 15.83 3.13 4.71
CA MET A 842 16.22 3.48 6.07
C MET A 842 16.78 2.26 6.83
N ASP A 843 16.18 1.08 6.65
CA ASP A 843 16.72 -0.18 7.20
C ASP A 843 18.18 -0.39 6.72
N MET A 844 18.42 -0.20 5.41
CA MET A 844 19.76 -0.27 4.80
C MET A 844 20.72 0.78 5.38
N TYR A 845 20.24 2.01 5.54
CA TYR A 845 21.02 3.09 6.13
C TYR A 845 21.47 2.75 7.57
N ASP A 846 20.57 2.21 8.39
CA ASP A 846 20.87 1.83 9.77
C ASP A 846 21.83 0.63 9.85
N ALA A 847 21.66 -0.38 9.00
CA ALA A 847 22.56 -1.54 8.94
C ALA A 847 24.00 -1.14 8.58
N ILE A 848 24.17 -0.26 7.58
CA ILE A 848 25.50 0.25 7.20
C ILE A 848 26.12 1.08 8.33
N LEU A 849 25.34 1.92 9.00
CA LEU A 849 25.84 2.71 10.14
C LEU A 849 26.33 1.84 11.30
N ARG A 850 25.69 0.70 11.53
CA ARG A 850 26.08 -0.28 12.55
C ARG A 850 27.25 -1.16 12.13
N ASN A 851 27.73 -1.02 10.89
CA ASN A 851 28.71 -1.91 10.26
C ASN A 851 28.28 -3.39 10.29
N ASP A 852 26.99 -3.65 10.09
CA ASP A 852 26.46 -5.01 9.99
C ASP A 852 26.53 -5.50 8.53
N PHE A 853 27.60 -6.24 8.22
CA PHE A 853 27.84 -6.76 6.86
C PHE A 853 26.78 -7.78 6.44
N GLU A 854 26.42 -8.68 7.35
CA GLU A 854 25.50 -9.77 7.04
C GLU A 854 24.10 -9.22 6.76
N GLU A 855 23.63 -8.31 7.61
CA GLU A 855 22.34 -7.67 7.44
C GLU A 855 22.31 -6.79 6.19
N THR A 856 23.37 -6.02 5.91
CA THR A 856 23.50 -5.26 4.65
C THR A 856 23.34 -6.17 3.42
N GLY A 857 23.97 -7.35 3.44
CA GLY A 857 23.84 -8.35 2.38
C GLY A 857 22.41 -8.89 2.22
N ARG A 858 21.72 -9.19 3.33
CA ARG A 858 20.32 -9.63 3.32
C ARG A 858 19.36 -8.52 2.86
N LEU A 859 19.61 -7.28 3.23
CA LEU A 859 18.81 -6.14 2.78
C LEU A 859 18.96 -5.88 1.27
N ILE A 860 20.13 -6.17 0.67
CA ILE A 860 20.30 -6.16 -0.79
C ILE A 860 19.42 -7.24 -1.44
N ARG A 861 19.34 -8.44 -0.85
CA ARG A 861 18.42 -9.50 -1.31
C ARG A 861 16.96 -9.05 -1.21
N LYS A 862 16.57 -8.39 -0.13
CA LYS A 862 15.21 -7.80 0.02
C LYS A 862 14.94 -6.75 -1.08
N THR A 863 15.91 -5.89 -1.41
CA THR A 863 15.77 -4.96 -2.54
C THR A 863 15.58 -5.68 -3.87
N TRP A 864 16.26 -6.80 -4.11
CA TRP A 864 16.06 -7.61 -5.31
C TRP A 864 14.65 -8.20 -5.40
N MET A 865 14.11 -8.68 -4.28
CA MET A 865 12.74 -9.18 -4.21
C MET A 865 11.73 -8.05 -4.46
N GLN A 866 11.91 -6.88 -3.83
CA GLN A 866 11.04 -5.72 -4.05
C GLN A 866 11.04 -5.25 -5.51
N ASN A 867 12.19 -5.21 -6.17
CA ASN A 867 12.29 -4.84 -7.58
C ASN A 867 11.54 -5.85 -8.50
N GLN A 868 11.61 -7.14 -8.19
CA GLN A 868 10.85 -8.17 -8.94
C GLN A 868 9.34 -8.09 -8.69
N LEU A 869 8.92 -7.68 -7.48
CA LEU A 869 7.50 -7.45 -7.17
C LEU A 869 6.94 -6.22 -7.90
N LEU A 870 7.78 -5.20 -8.15
CA LEU A 870 7.43 -4.03 -8.96
C LEU A 870 7.27 -4.38 -10.44
N ASP A 871 8.22 -5.14 -11.00
CA ASP A 871 8.18 -5.59 -12.38
C ASP A 871 8.79 -6.98 -12.53
N GLU A 872 7.97 -7.91 -13.00
CA GLU A 872 8.38 -9.29 -13.32
C GLU A 872 9.47 -9.34 -14.40
N GLY A 873 9.52 -8.32 -15.27
CA GLY A 873 10.55 -8.13 -16.29
C GLY A 873 11.95 -7.88 -15.73
N THR A 874 12.08 -7.65 -14.42
CA THR A 874 13.35 -7.45 -13.71
C THR A 874 14.26 -8.68 -13.77
N ASN A 875 13.70 -9.89 -13.60
CA ASN A 875 14.46 -11.14 -13.52
C ASN A 875 14.07 -12.13 -14.63
N PRO A 876 14.55 -11.93 -15.87
CA PRO A 876 14.23 -12.83 -16.97
C PRO A 876 14.87 -14.22 -16.74
N PRO A 877 14.34 -15.29 -17.39
CA PRO A 877 14.78 -16.68 -17.12
C PRO A 877 16.30 -16.91 -17.22
N ALA A 878 16.98 -16.20 -18.13
CA ALA A 878 18.43 -16.30 -18.28
C ALA A 878 19.21 -15.69 -17.09
N VAL A 879 18.69 -14.63 -16.47
CA VAL A 879 19.27 -14.04 -15.25
C VAL A 879 18.93 -14.94 -14.06
N GLN A 880 17.69 -15.43 -13.97
CA GLN A 880 17.26 -16.34 -12.92
C GLN A 880 18.14 -17.61 -12.87
N ALA A 881 18.35 -18.27 -14.00
CA ALA A 881 19.21 -19.46 -14.10
C ALA A 881 20.68 -19.18 -13.74
N LEU A 882 21.14 -17.94 -13.88
CA LEU A 882 22.47 -17.52 -13.42
C LEU A 882 22.49 -17.35 -11.90
N THR A 883 21.47 -16.70 -11.34
CA THR A 883 21.37 -16.45 -9.90
C THR A 883 21.14 -17.71 -9.08
N GLU A 884 20.33 -18.66 -9.58
CA GLU A 884 20.06 -19.95 -8.90
C GLU A 884 21.33 -20.79 -8.69
N ARG A 885 22.36 -20.63 -9.52
CA ARG A 885 23.63 -21.37 -9.43
C ARG A 885 24.54 -20.90 -8.30
N ILE A 886 24.29 -19.71 -7.75
CA ILE A 886 25.17 -19.04 -6.80
C ILE A 886 24.41 -18.57 -5.55
N ASP A 887 23.11 -18.87 -5.45
CA ASP A 887 22.25 -18.30 -4.44
C ASP A 887 22.67 -18.71 -3.02
N ASP A 888 23.08 -19.97 -2.86
CA ASP A 888 23.58 -20.54 -1.61
C ASP A 888 24.89 -19.89 -1.13
N LEU A 889 25.66 -19.29 -2.04
CA LEU A 889 26.94 -18.63 -1.77
C LEU A 889 26.80 -17.12 -1.48
N CYS A 890 25.63 -16.53 -1.75
CA CYS A 890 25.38 -15.11 -1.63
C CYS A 890 24.54 -14.77 -0.39
N LEU A 891 24.88 -13.68 0.29
CA LEU A 891 23.94 -13.01 1.21
C LEU A 891 22.82 -12.34 0.43
N GLY A 892 23.18 -11.70 -0.69
CA GLY A 892 22.23 -11.10 -1.61
C GLY A 892 22.90 -10.66 -2.90
N TYR A 893 22.07 -10.39 -3.91
CA TYR A 893 22.49 -9.88 -5.21
C TYR A 893 21.35 -9.12 -5.85
N LYS A 894 21.67 -8.23 -6.79
CA LYS A 894 20.66 -7.52 -7.59
C LYS A 894 21.22 -7.01 -8.90
N LEU A 895 20.32 -6.71 -9.84
CA LEU A 895 20.63 -5.85 -10.97
C LEU A 895 20.57 -4.37 -10.52
N PRO A 896 21.64 -3.56 -10.63
CA PRO A 896 21.67 -2.16 -10.18
C PRO A 896 20.87 -1.14 -11.03
N GLY A 897 20.09 -1.61 -11.99
CA GLY A 897 19.33 -0.76 -12.89
C GLY A 897 17.85 -1.14 -12.90
N ALA A 898 17.13 -0.69 -13.93
CA ALA A 898 15.71 -1.00 -14.12
C ALA A 898 15.40 -2.51 -14.33
N GLY A 899 16.41 -3.38 -14.35
CA GLY A 899 16.24 -4.83 -14.50
C GLY A 899 16.32 -5.34 -15.95
N GLY A 900 16.13 -6.65 -16.13
CA GLY A 900 16.10 -7.30 -17.44
C GLY A 900 17.46 -7.65 -18.06
N GLY A 901 18.58 -7.30 -17.41
CA GLY A 901 19.93 -7.56 -17.88
C GLY A 901 20.95 -6.57 -17.33
N GLY A 902 22.14 -6.50 -17.93
CA GLY A 902 23.21 -5.59 -17.54
C GLY A 902 24.20 -6.21 -16.55
N TYR A 903 24.59 -5.44 -15.54
CA TYR A 903 25.46 -5.93 -14.47
C TYR A 903 24.66 -6.58 -13.34
N LEU A 904 25.20 -7.64 -12.77
CA LEU A 904 24.77 -8.23 -11.52
C LEU A 904 25.78 -7.87 -10.44
N TYR A 905 25.32 -7.20 -9.39
CA TYR A 905 26.07 -6.94 -8.17
C TYR A 905 25.73 -8.00 -7.13
N MET A 906 26.75 -8.60 -6.52
CA MET A 906 26.61 -9.71 -5.58
C MET A 906 27.43 -9.45 -4.32
N VAL A 907 26.87 -9.86 -3.18
CA VAL A 907 27.56 -9.88 -1.88
C VAL A 907 27.66 -11.34 -1.45
N ALA A 908 28.87 -11.89 -1.52
CA ALA A 908 29.16 -13.24 -1.05
C ALA A 908 29.11 -13.30 0.49
N LYS A 909 28.80 -14.49 1.03
CA LYS A 909 28.80 -14.72 2.49
C LYS A 909 30.16 -14.48 3.13
N GLU A 910 31.21 -14.89 2.43
CA GLU A 910 32.60 -14.85 2.89
C GLU A 910 33.56 -14.86 1.70
N PRO A 911 34.86 -14.55 1.90
CA PRO A 911 35.83 -14.49 0.80
C PRO A 911 35.96 -15.79 0.00
N ASP A 912 35.87 -16.96 0.66
CA ASP A 912 35.96 -18.27 -0.01
C ASP A 912 34.73 -18.53 -0.89
N ALA A 913 33.53 -18.12 -0.43
CA ALA A 913 32.32 -18.14 -1.25
C ALA A 913 32.48 -17.25 -2.50
N ALA A 914 33.12 -16.08 -2.37
CA ALA A 914 33.39 -15.19 -3.50
C ALA A 914 34.31 -15.83 -4.55
N VAL A 915 35.32 -16.60 -4.12
CA VAL A 915 36.20 -17.37 -5.02
C VAL A 915 35.40 -18.45 -5.76
N ARG A 916 34.53 -19.18 -5.06
CA ARG A 916 33.66 -20.20 -5.66
C ARG A 916 32.69 -19.61 -6.69
N ILE A 917 32.06 -18.47 -6.37
CA ILE A 917 31.20 -17.73 -7.33
C ILE A 917 31.99 -17.37 -8.59
N ARG A 918 33.23 -16.87 -8.43
CA ARG A 918 34.09 -16.53 -9.57
C ARG A 918 34.42 -17.75 -10.43
N GLN A 919 34.69 -18.91 -9.83
CA GLN A 919 34.91 -20.16 -10.56
C GLN A 919 33.66 -20.59 -11.34
N ILE A 920 32.53 -20.71 -10.64
CA ILE A 920 31.26 -21.17 -11.23
C ILE A 920 30.86 -20.33 -12.45
N LEU A 921 30.85 -19.00 -12.31
CA LEU A 921 30.43 -18.10 -13.39
C LEU A 921 31.48 -17.95 -14.50
N THR A 922 32.75 -18.28 -14.25
CA THR A 922 33.78 -18.30 -15.28
C THR A 922 33.73 -19.57 -16.12
N GLU A 923 33.43 -20.71 -15.51
CA GLU A 923 33.27 -22.01 -16.19
C GLU A 923 31.95 -22.09 -16.95
N HIS A 924 30.88 -21.52 -16.40
CA HIS A 924 29.52 -21.57 -16.96
C HIS A 924 29.05 -20.21 -17.45
N ARG A 925 29.82 -19.59 -18.36
CA ARG A 925 29.44 -18.30 -18.94
C ARG A 925 28.16 -18.42 -19.76
N ALA A 926 27.22 -17.53 -19.51
CA ALA A 926 25.97 -17.47 -20.27
C ALA A 926 26.16 -17.05 -21.73
N ASN A 927 27.22 -16.29 -22.03
CA ASN A 927 27.60 -15.85 -23.38
C ASN A 927 29.05 -15.32 -23.38
N ASP A 928 29.60 -15.07 -24.57
CA ASP A 928 31.00 -14.64 -24.77
C ASP A 928 31.32 -13.26 -24.16
N ARG A 929 30.30 -12.43 -23.91
CA ARG A 929 30.48 -11.11 -23.31
C ARG A 929 30.51 -11.16 -21.79
N ALA A 930 29.98 -12.24 -21.20
CA ALA A 930 29.79 -12.34 -19.76
C ALA A 930 31.13 -12.46 -19.03
N ARG A 931 31.36 -11.60 -18.02
CA ARG A 931 32.67 -11.45 -17.37
C ARG A 931 32.59 -10.70 -16.05
N PHE A 932 33.53 -10.99 -15.14
CA PHE A 932 33.77 -10.17 -13.97
C PHE A 932 34.45 -8.85 -14.34
N VAL A 933 34.12 -7.80 -13.59
CA VAL A 933 34.74 -6.48 -13.68
C VAL A 933 35.20 -6.10 -12.28
N GLU A 934 36.44 -5.63 -12.16
CA GLU A 934 36.92 -5.11 -10.89
C GLU A 934 36.21 -3.80 -10.58
N MET A 935 35.75 -3.65 -9.34
CA MET A 935 35.10 -2.43 -8.87
C MET A 935 35.75 -1.95 -7.58
N SER A 936 35.77 -0.63 -7.42
CA SER A 936 36.21 0.03 -6.20
C SER A 936 35.32 1.22 -5.90
N LEU A 937 35.10 1.51 -4.62
CA LEU A 937 34.35 2.69 -4.20
C LEU A 937 35.09 3.96 -4.65
N SER A 938 34.39 4.90 -5.27
CA SER A 938 34.96 6.19 -5.67
C SER A 938 34.90 7.18 -4.52
N ASN A 939 36.04 7.81 -4.20
CA ASN A 939 36.15 8.82 -3.15
C ASN A 939 36.00 10.27 -3.65
N LYS A 940 35.78 10.49 -4.95
CA LYS A 940 35.73 11.85 -5.54
C LYS A 940 34.43 12.21 -6.25
N GLY A 941 33.73 11.23 -6.83
CA GLY A 941 32.56 11.51 -7.68
C GLY A 941 32.97 12.19 -8.99
N LEU A 942 32.16 13.13 -9.49
CA LEU A 942 32.52 13.95 -10.66
C LEU A 942 33.79 14.77 -10.39
N GLU A 943 34.77 14.63 -11.29
CA GLU A 943 36.03 15.37 -11.31
C GLU A 943 36.15 16.17 -12.61
N ILE A 944 36.48 17.45 -12.51
CA ILE A 944 36.84 18.30 -13.65
C ILE A 944 38.29 18.76 -13.48
N SER A 945 39.07 18.66 -14.55
CA SER A 945 40.45 19.15 -14.59
C SER A 945 40.73 19.83 -15.93
N ARG A 946 41.74 20.71 -15.96
CA ARG A 946 42.27 21.32 -17.19
C ARG A 946 43.68 20.81 -17.41
N SER A 947 44.06 20.59 -18.67
CA SER A 947 45.46 20.33 -19.05
C SER A 947 45.91 21.27 -20.14
#